data_AF-A0A9D7S0D8-F1
#
_entry.id   AF-A0A9D7S0D8-F1
#
_cell.length_a   1.000
_cell.length_b   1.000
_cell.length_c   1.000
_cell.angle_alpha   90.00
_cell.angle_beta   90.00
_cell.angle_gamma   90.00
#
_symmetry.space_group_name_H-M   'P 1'
#
loop_
_entity.id
_entity.type
_entity.pdbx_description
1 polymer ?
#
loop_
_entity_poly.entity_id
_entity_poly.type
_entity_poly.pdbx_seq_one_letter_code
_entity_poly.pdbx_strand_id
1 'polypeptide(L)'
;MFLTLFMGHPEARAQALGNNIDKIVAVVDEDIILRSELDQALAGIQRQYAGRESQLPPKDVLERQVLERLTLVRLQLQRAEATGVKVTDTEIDDAINRILKQNKIDLNQLQRQLQSDGFSLAEFRKTMREELMVQKLRQRVLDSRSDVSPSELEIAMTSGVHQKGEVRLSVLLIGVPDGASSEQIETARKKVEGVKKLIDDGEMDFAAAAIRYSDAGQALEGGDLGWRRYDQIPPAFADMVSGMEKGTVSQPLRTPSGFYLIQATDTRDTSQIVVTEFNVRKILVKITELQGEAEAKREIDAIYARLRKGEAFEKLARELSEDDTTAPLGGDIGWFAMEGLAPEFSELVSTLKEGEYSRPFRDASGWLLVQLLGTRQADRTEEYMRGQVMESLRQRKGEEAYEQFLRQLRGEAFIEYRLAKASLIHRIALTAGEPAGIGPELLVRAAQHAWPFRAIAIADRRCLHGAAARLALPLTLVEDAAGNRTPLPAGQLALVSAPLANAATPGRLDPANAAATLNMLRTAAEGALQGRFDAIVTAPVQKSALDSSATPFSGHTEFFQALAGTEHVVMMLVAPGDGSRPPLRVALATTHLPLRAVADAIEPVALERCLRVLHHGLQRDYGIASPRIAVLGLNPHAGEDGHLGDEEQRVIAPLLQRLRAEGLLLDGPLPADTAFTPRRLVDTDAFLAMYHDQGLPVLKFAGFGRAVNVTLGLPFVRTSVDHGTALDIAGRGQADPGSLVAALTEAARMLDARAGAR
;
A
#
# COMPACT_ATOMS: atom_id res chain seq x y z
N MET A 1 2.47 1.05 -24.18
CA MET A 1 1.45 0.44 -23.30
C MET A 1 1.25 1.27 -22.01
N PHE A 2 1.43 2.60 -22.05
CA PHE A 2 1.34 3.48 -20.86
C PHE A 2 0.04 4.29 -20.77
N LEU A 3 -0.75 4.32 -21.85
CA LEU A 3 -1.89 5.22 -22.04
C LEU A 3 -3.15 4.90 -21.20
N THR A 4 -3.14 3.84 -20.41
CA THR A 4 -4.35 3.33 -19.74
C THR A 4 -4.49 3.74 -18.27
N LEU A 5 -3.48 4.38 -17.67
CA LEU A 5 -3.38 4.47 -16.20
C LEU A 5 -3.60 5.84 -15.57
N PHE A 6 -3.64 6.93 -16.33
CA PHE A 6 -3.65 8.29 -15.76
C PHE A 6 -4.81 9.20 -16.16
N MET A 7 -5.99 8.66 -16.50
CA MET A 7 -7.15 9.54 -16.63
C MET A 7 -7.70 9.95 -15.25
N GLY A 8 -7.34 11.14 -14.74
CA GLY A 8 -8.20 11.89 -13.81
C GLY A 8 -7.56 12.83 -12.79
N HIS A 9 -7.97 14.11 -12.84
CA HIS A 9 -8.02 15.05 -11.71
C HIS A 9 -9.44 15.69 -11.68
N PRO A 10 -9.98 16.13 -10.53
CA PRO A 10 -11.40 16.38 -10.37
C PRO A 10 -11.71 17.87 -10.11
N GLU A 11 -12.11 18.63 -11.12
CA GLU A 11 -12.73 19.95 -10.87
C GLU A 11 -14.20 20.06 -11.28
N ALA A 12 -14.78 19.05 -11.94
CA ALA A 12 -16.14 19.16 -12.46
C ALA A 12 -17.11 18.03 -12.04
N ARG A 13 -17.02 17.54 -10.80
CA ARG A 13 -18.03 16.63 -10.23
C ARG A 13 -18.65 17.06 -8.89
N ALA A 14 -18.58 18.35 -8.58
CA ALA A 14 -19.23 18.92 -7.40
C ALA A 14 -20.78 18.96 -7.46
N GLN A 15 -21.43 18.47 -8.52
CA GLN A 15 -22.88 18.62 -8.69
C GLN A 15 -23.72 17.34 -8.74
N ALA A 16 -23.14 16.15 -8.51
CA ALA A 16 -23.94 14.92 -8.57
C ALA A 16 -23.49 13.79 -7.64
N LEU A 17 -23.16 14.08 -6.38
CA LEU A 17 -23.11 13.12 -5.25
C LEU A 17 -23.26 13.93 -3.95
N GLY A 18 -24.23 13.56 -3.10
CA GLY A 18 -24.56 14.32 -1.90
C GLY A 18 -23.40 14.46 -0.90
N ASN A 19 -23.24 15.67 -0.36
CA ASN A 19 -22.60 16.02 0.91
C ASN A 19 -21.41 15.19 1.43
N ASN A 20 -20.45 14.80 0.58
CA ASN A 20 -19.16 14.28 1.04
C ASN A 20 -18.04 15.14 0.45
N ILE A 21 -17.35 15.88 1.34
CA ILE A 21 -16.11 16.58 1.02
C ILE A 21 -15.07 15.52 0.62
N ASP A 22 -14.43 15.71 -0.54
CA ASP A 22 -13.37 14.82 -1.01
C ASP A 22 -12.20 14.79 -0.01
N LYS A 23 -11.69 13.60 0.29
CA LYS A 23 -10.73 13.39 1.39
C LYS A 23 -9.31 13.35 0.85
N ILE A 24 -8.37 13.91 1.61
CA ILE A 24 -6.94 13.75 1.34
C ILE A 24 -6.53 12.35 1.79
N VAL A 25 -5.99 11.54 0.87
CA VAL A 25 -5.46 10.19 1.15
C VAL A 25 -3.94 10.17 1.27
N ALA A 26 -3.24 11.17 0.72
CA ALA A 26 -1.84 11.44 1.02
C ALA A 26 -1.50 12.92 0.83
N VAL A 27 -0.54 13.43 1.60
CA VAL A 27 0.15 14.71 1.37
C VAL A 27 1.55 14.37 0.86
N VAL A 28 1.99 15.03 -0.22
CA VAL A 28 3.26 14.78 -0.91
C VAL A 28 3.95 16.12 -1.15
N ASP A 29 4.91 16.46 -0.29
CA ASP A 29 5.51 17.79 -0.20
C ASP A 29 4.44 18.90 -0.09
N GLU A 30 4.33 19.77 -1.10
CA GLU A 30 3.34 20.85 -1.16
C GLU A 30 2.01 20.44 -1.84
N ASP A 31 1.92 19.20 -2.33
CA ASP A 31 0.76 18.65 -3.03
C ASP A 31 -0.07 17.68 -2.19
N ILE A 32 -1.27 17.37 -2.69
CA ILE A 32 -2.18 16.38 -2.10
C ILE A 32 -2.65 15.37 -3.15
N ILE A 33 -2.89 14.14 -2.70
CA ILE A 33 -3.59 13.10 -3.45
C ILE A 33 -4.96 12.92 -2.82
N LEU A 34 -6.02 13.08 -3.62
CA LEU A 34 -7.40 12.98 -3.20
C LEU A 34 -7.94 11.55 -3.29
N ARG A 35 -9.00 11.25 -2.52
CA ARG A 35 -9.67 9.96 -2.53
C ARG A 35 -10.27 9.66 -3.91
N SER A 36 -10.84 10.67 -4.55
CA SER A 36 -11.37 10.54 -5.92
C SER A 36 -10.30 10.16 -6.94
N GLU A 37 -9.09 10.72 -6.86
CA GLU A 37 -7.95 10.36 -7.73
C GLU A 37 -7.55 8.90 -7.54
N LEU A 38 -7.45 8.44 -6.29
CA LEU A 38 -7.15 7.05 -5.97
C LEU A 38 -8.23 6.10 -6.48
N ASP A 39 -9.51 6.41 -6.24
CA ASP A 39 -10.64 5.59 -6.69
C ASP A 39 -10.73 5.51 -8.22
N GLN A 40 -10.37 6.58 -8.93
CA GLN A 40 -10.30 6.60 -10.40
C GLN A 40 -9.17 5.73 -10.94
N ALA A 41 -7.96 5.86 -10.38
CA ALA A 41 -6.83 5.01 -10.76
C ALA A 41 -7.13 3.52 -10.52
N LEU A 42 -7.81 3.20 -9.42
CA LEU A 42 -8.29 1.84 -9.12
C LEU A 42 -9.31 1.35 -10.13
N ALA A 43 -10.30 2.17 -10.50
CA ALA A 43 -11.29 1.82 -11.51
C ALA A 43 -10.66 1.57 -12.89
N GLY A 44 -9.61 2.31 -13.25
CA GLY A 44 -8.82 2.08 -14.45
C GLY A 44 -8.18 0.68 -14.46
N ILE A 45 -7.50 0.31 -13.38
CA ILE A 45 -6.88 -1.01 -13.22
C ILE A 45 -7.94 -2.12 -13.22
N GLN A 46 -9.04 -1.95 -12.48
CA GLN A 46 -10.12 -2.94 -12.45
C GLN A 46 -10.75 -3.18 -13.83
N ARG A 47 -10.94 -2.12 -14.62
CA ARG A 47 -11.44 -2.25 -16.01
C ARG A 47 -10.48 -3.02 -16.90
N GLN A 48 -9.17 -2.78 -16.77
CA GLN A 48 -8.15 -3.53 -17.52
C GLN A 48 -8.18 -5.03 -17.20
N TYR A 49 -8.56 -5.40 -15.98
CA TYR A 49 -8.63 -6.78 -15.50
C TYR A 49 -10.06 -7.34 -15.46
N ALA A 50 -11.02 -6.71 -16.14
CA ALA A 50 -12.40 -7.20 -16.20
C ALA A 50 -12.43 -8.64 -16.77
N GLY A 51 -13.05 -9.57 -16.02
CA GLY A 51 -13.05 -11.00 -16.35
C GLY A 51 -11.86 -11.82 -15.82
N ARG A 52 -10.89 -11.18 -15.14
CA ARG A 52 -9.76 -11.83 -14.43
C ARG A 52 -9.58 -11.27 -13.02
N GLU A 53 -10.68 -10.94 -12.35
CA GLU A 53 -10.69 -10.25 -11.05
C GLU A 53 -9.97 -11.04 -9.95
N SER A 54 -9.91 -12.37 -10.04
CA SER A 54 -9.18 -13.24 -9.10
C SER A 54 -7.66 -13.06 -9.13
N GLN A 55 -7.11 -12.39 -10.15
CA GLN A 55 -5.68 -12.08 -10.26
C GLN A 55 -5.32 -10.76 -9.57
N LEU A 56 -6.31 -9.95 -9.20
CA LEU A 56 -6.07 -8.71 -8.47
C LEU A 56 -5.78 -9.01 -6.99
N PRO A 57 -4.87 -8.25 -6.36
CA PRO A 57 -4.62 -8.39 -4.94
C PRO A 57 -5.84 -7.90 -4.14
N PRO A 58 -5.94 -8.25 -2.85
CA PRO A 58 -6.96 -7.69 -1.97
C PRO A 58 -7.06 -6.17 -2.09
N LYS A 59 -8.29 -5.63 -2.00
CA LYS A 59 -8.57 -4.22 -2.31
C LYS A 59 -7.67 -3.24 -1.54
N ASP A 60 -7.35 -3.54 -0.30
CA ASP A 60 -6.46 -2.75 0.56
C ASP A 60 -5.00 -2.74 0.07
N VAL A 61 -4.50 -3.88 -0.40
CA VAL A 61 -3.17 -3.99 -1.00
C VAL A 61 -3.13 -3.23 -2.31
N LEU A 62 -4.17 -3.38 -3.14
CA LEU A 62 -4.31 -2.65 -4.40
C LEU A 62 -4.38 -1.13 -4.15
N GLU A 63 -5.20 -0.67 -3.20
CA GLU A 63 -5.31 0.74 -2.82
C GLU A 63 -3.95 1.31 -2.42
N ARG A 64 -3.16 0.58 -1.62
CA ARG A 64 -1.80 1.01 -1.24
C ARG A 64 -0.84 1.07 -2.41
N GLN A 65 -0.82 0.05 -3.27
CA GLN A 65 0.07 0.01 -4.44
C GLN A 65 -0.25 1.14 -5.43
N VAL A 66 -1.54 1.43 -5.63
CA VAL A 66 -1.95 2.53 -6.49
C VAL A 66 -1.64 3.89 -5.86
N LEU A 67 -1.89 4.07 -4.56
CA LEU A 67 -1.52 5.30 -3.87
C LEU A 67 -0.02 5.57 -3.93
N GLU A 68 0.79 4.52 -3.72
CA GLU A 68 2.24 4.57 -3.84
C GLU A 68 2.70 5.02 -5.24
N ARG A 69 2.07 4.47 -6.29
CA ARG A 69 2.33 4.89 -7.67
C ARG A 69 1.96 6.36 -7.91
N LEU A 70 0.82 6.82 -7.40
CA LEU A 70 0.39 8.21 -7.51
C LEU A 70 1.36 9.15 -6.79
N THR A 71 1.86 8.77 -5.60
CA THR A 71 2.89 9.50 -4.86
C THR A 71 4.16 9.66 -5.68
N LEU A 72 4.69 8.57 -6.25
CA LEU A 72 5.90 8.63 -7.08
C LEU A 72 5.71 9.49 -8.33
N VAL A 73 4.53 9.48 -8.96
CA VAL A 73 4.26 10.35 -10.11
C VAL A 73 4.21 11.81 -9.69
N ARG A 74 3.59 12.14 -8.54
CA ARG A 74 3.55 13.52 -8.05
C ARG A 74 4.96 14.08 -7.79
N LEU A 75 5.82 13.29 -7.14
CA LEU A 75 7.21 13.68 -6.91
C LEU A 75 8.00 13.90 -8.21
N GLN A 76 7.76 13.05 -9.22
CA GLN A 76 8.42 13.21 -10.52
C GLN A 76 7.96 14.46 -11.24
N LEU A 77 6.67 14.81 -11.17
CA LEU A 77 6.16 16.05 -11.75
C LEU A 77 6.76 17.29 -11.09
N GLN A 78 6.81 17.31 -9.76
CA GLN A 78 7.46 18.39 -9.00
C GLN A 78 8.94 18.53 -9.37
N ARG A 79 9.67 17.41 -9.47
CA ARG A 79 11.08 17.43 -9.88
C ARG A 79 11.27 17.84 -11.34
N ALA A 80 10.38 17.41 -12.24
CA ALA A 80 10.39 17.83 -13.63
C ALA A 80 10.24 19.36 -13.74
N GLU A 81 9.29 19.93 -13.00
CA GLU A 81 9.04 21.37 -12.95
C GLU A 81 10.23 22.13 -12.35
N ALA A 82 10.74 21.70 -11.19
CA ALA A 82 11.88 22.31 -10.51
C ALA A 82 13.17 22.29 -11.35
N THR A 83 13.33 21.30 -12.24
CA THR A 83 14.49 21.19 -13.15
C THR A 83 14.22 21.80 -14.53
N GLY A 84 13.10 22.51 -14.71
CA GLY A 84 12.77 23.20 -15.96
C GLY A 84 12.42 22.28 -17.12
N VAL A 85 12.00 21.04 -16.87
CA VAL A 85 11.39 20.17 -17.90
C VAL A 85 10.02 20.75 -18.25
N LYS A 86 9.83 21.14 -19.51
CA LYS A 86 8.56 21.64 -20.04
C LYS A 86 8.14 20.85 -21.27
N VAL A 87 6.83 20.76 -21.46
CA VAL A 87 6.19 20.16 -22.64
C VAL A 87 5.37 21.23 -23.34
N THR A 88 5.61 21.41 -24.64
CA THR A 88 4.89 22.39 -25.46
C THR A 88 3.56 21.82 -25.95
N ASP A 89 2.62 22.68 -26.32
CA ASP A 89 1.33 22.20 -26.86
C ASP A 89 1.50 21.45 -28.19
N THR A 90 2.49 21.80 -29.00
CA THR A 90 2.83 21.07 -30.23
C THR A 90 3.23 19.62 -29.92
N GLU A 91 4.03 19.40 -28.87
CA GLU A 91 4.43 18.04 -28.48
C GLU A 91 3.25 17.20 -28.00
N ILE A 92 2.26 17.83 -27.36
CA ILE A 92 1.01 17.17 -26.95
C ILE A 92 0.19 16.82 -28.19
N ASP A 93 0.06 17.74 -29.14
CA ASP A 93 -0.66 17.49 -30.40
C ASP A 93 -0.02 16.34 -31.19
N ASP A 94 1.30 16.31 -31.28
CA ASP A 94 2.04 15.23 -31.92
C ASP A 94 1.86 13.88 -31.20
N ALA A 95 1.86 13.88 -29.87
CA ALA A 95 1.57 12.68 -29.09
C ALA A 95 0.14 12.17 -29.34
N ILE A 96 -0.86 13.06 -29.33
CA ILE A 96 -2.25 12.72 -29.66
C ILE A 96 -2.34 12.18 -31.09
N ASN A 97 -1.71 12.81 -32.06
CA ASN A 97 -1.70 12.36 -33.45
C ASN A 97 -1.08 10.97 -33.62
N ARG A 98 -0.04 10.62 -32.83
CA ARG A 98 0.51 9.26 -32.80
C ARG A 98 -0.50 8.25 -32.27
N ILE A 99 -1.23 8.58 -31.21
CA ILE A 99 -2.28 7.72 -30.64
C ILE A 99 -3.41 7.50 -31.65
N LEU A 100 -3.84 8.56 -32.33
CA LEU A 100 -4.86 8.49 -33.39
C LEU A 100 -4.41 7.55 -34.52
N LYS A 101 -3.17 7.69 -35.00
CA LYS A 101 -2.60 6.82 -36.04
C LYS A 101 -2.46 5.36 -35.57
N GLN A 102 -1.99 5.13 -34.34
CA GLN A 102 -1.75 3.79 -33.81
C GLN A 102 -3.05 3.02 -33.59
N ASN A 103 -4.10 3.70 -33.11
CA ASN A 103 -5.42 3.10 -32.89
C ASN A 103 -6.34 3.17 -34.12
N LYS A 104 -5.89 3.80 -35.21
CA LYS A 104 -6.66 4.01 -36.44
C LYS A 104 -7.99 4.72 -36.19
N ILE A 105 -8.00 5.70 -35.28
CA ILE A 105 -9.18 6.51 -34.94
C ILE A 105 -8.95 7.98 -35.28
N ASP A 106 -10.04 8.73 -35.47
CA ASP A 106 -9.99 10.18 -35.66
C ASP A 106 -10.24 10.96 -34.34
N LEU A 107 -10.04 12.28 -34.37
CA LEU A 107 -10.19 13.13 -33.19
C LEU A 107 -11.63 13.14 -32.64
N ASN A 108 -12.65 13.04 -33.50
CA ASN A 108 -14.05 13.05 -33.10
C ASN A 108 -14.45 11.72 -32.44
N GLN A 109 -13.87 10.61 -32.89
CA GLN A 109 -14.02 9.29 -32.27
C GLN A 109 -13.33 9.28 -30.91
N LEU A 110 -12.12 9.84 -30.80
CA LEU A 110 -11.43 9.99 -29.51
C LEU A 110 -12.26 10.82 -28.51
N GLN A 111 -12.80 11.97 -28.94
CA GLN A 111 -13.64 12.80 -28.07
C GLN A 111 -14.90 12.07 -27.58
N ARG A 112 -15.57 11.30 -28.45
CA ARG A 112 -16.74 10.49 -28.06
C ARG A 112 -16.37 9.39 -27.06
N GLN A 113 -15.23 8.74 -27.25
CA GLN A 113 -14.73 7.74 -26.31
C GLN A 113 -14.45 8.37 -24.95
N LEU A 114 -13.71 9.49 -24.91
CA LEU A 114 -13.43 10.23 -23.68
C LEU A 114 -14.71 10.63 -22.94
N GLN A 115 -15.72 11.15 -23.66
CA GLN A 115 -17.01 11.49 -23.06
C GLN A 115 -17.73 10.28 -22.46
N SER A 116 -17.67 9.11 -23.13
CA SER A 116 -18.26 7.87 -22.61
C SER A 116 -17.57 7.38 -21.34
N ASP A 117 -16.26 7.65 -21.23
CA ASP A 117 -15.44 7.35 -20.06
C ASP A 117 -15.52 8.44 -18.97
N GLY A 118 -16.26 9.53 -19.22
CA GLY A 118 -16.49 10.62 -18.27
C GLY A 118 -15.42 11.72 -18.28
N PHE A 119 -14.62 11.82 -19.33
CA PHE A 119 -13.51 12.78 -19.46
C PHE A 119 -13.72 13.79 -20.59
N SER A 120 -13.18 14.99 -20.40
CA SER A 120 -13.07 16.02 -21.43
C SER A 120 -11.74 15.91 -22.19
N LEU A 121 -11.71 16.48 -23.41
CA LEU A 121 -10.46 16.57 -24.18
C LEU A 121 -9.40 17.42 -23.45
N ALA A 122 -9.82 18.42 -22.67
CA ALA A 122 -8.90 19.27 -21.91
C ALA A 122 -8.19 18.49 -20.79
N GLU A 123 -8.93 17.68 -20.04
CA GLU A 123 -8.37 16.80 -18.99
C GLU A 123 -7.43 15.75 -19.60
N PHE A 124 -7.80 15.19 -20.75
CA PHE A 124 -6.94 14.28 -21.48
C PHE A 124 -5.62 14.95 -21.90
N ARG A 125 -5.66 16.18 -22.45
CA ARG A 125 -4.44 16.94 -22.79
C ARG A 125 -3.57 17.24 -21.56
N LYS A 126 -4.18 17.57 -20.41
CA LYS A 126 -3.46 17.78 -19.14
C LYS A 126 -2.73 16.51 -18.73
N THR A 127 -3.42 15.38 -18.74
CA THR A 127 -2.85 14.05 -18.45
C THR A 127 -1.67 13.75 -19.38
N MET A 128 -1.83 13.96 -20.69
CA MET A 128 -0.76 13.75 -21.67
C MET A 128 0.45 14.66 -21.40
N ARG A 129 0.23 15.88 -20.92
CA ARG A 129 1.32 16.78 -20.52
C ARG A 129 2.11 16.21 -19.34
N GLU A 130 1.42 15.74 -18.31
CA GLU A 130 2.04 15.13 -17.13
C GLU A 130 2.83 13.87 -17.50
N GLU A 131 2.27 12.98 -18.32
CA GLU A 131 2.97 11.79 -18.82
C GLU A 131 4.23 12.15 -19.62
N LEU A 132 4.14 13.12 -20.54
CA LEU A 132 5.28 13.57 -21.33
C LEU A 132 6.34 14.27 -20.47
N MET A 133 5.95 14.98 -19.40
CA MET A 133 6.89 15.56 -18.44
C MET A 133 7.67 14.49 -17.70
N VAL A 134 6.99 13.46 -17.18
CA VAL A 134 7.63 12.31 -16.52
C VAL A 134 8.56 11.59 -17.49
N GLN A 135 8.12 11.35 -18.73
CA GLN A 135 8.93 10.72 -19.77
C GLN A 135 10.20 11.53 -20.10
N LYS A 136 10.09 12.85 -20.25
CA LYS A 136 11.23 13.73 -20.50
C LYS A 136 12.20 13.80 -19.32
N LEU A 137 11.68 13.85 -18.09
CA LEU A 137 12.50 13.79 -16.89
C LEU A 137 13.29 12.48 -16.85
N ARG A 138 12.61 11.34 -17.10
CA ARG A 138 13.27 10.04 -17.19
C ARG A 138 14.37 10.07 -18.24
N GLN A 139 14.09 10.51 -19.47
CA GLN A 139 15.09 10.57 -20.54
C GLN A 139 16.31 11.40 -20.14
N ARG A 140 16.10 12.57 -19.53
CA ARG A 140 17.18 13.44 -19.04
C ARG A 140 18.07 12.74 -18.00
N VAL A 141 17.46 11.98 -17.08
CA VAL A 141 18.21 11.19 -16.09
C VAL A 141 19.02 10.09 -16.78
N LEU A 142 18.41 9.36 -17.73
CA LEU A 142 19.10 8.33 -18.52
C LEU A 142 20.31 8.91 -19.25
N ASP A 143 20.13 10.05 -19.93
CA ASP A 143 21.19 10.69 -20.72
C ASP A 143 22.36 11.15 -19.83
N SER A 144 22.06 11.68 -18.64
CA SER A 144 23.06 12.22 -17.70
C SER A 144 24.04 11.18 -17.12
N ARG A 145 23.73 9.88 -17.25
CA ARG A 145 24.52 8.77 -16.68
C ARG A 145 24.87 7.69 -17.72
N SER A 146 24.81 8.03 -19.01
CA SER A 146 24.97 7.10 -20.14
C SER A 146 26.41 6.91 -20.65
N ASP A 147 27.43 7.44 -19.95
CA ASP A 147 28.82 7.28 -20.39
C ASP A 147 29.36 5.88 -20.03
N VAL A 148 29.77 5.15 -21.06
CA VAL A 148 30.41 3.83 -20.97
C VAL A 148 31.90 3.99 -21.25
N SER A 149 32.73 3.65 -20.27
CA SER A 149 34.18 3.71 -20.44
C SER A 149 34.69 2.55 -21.32
N PRO A 150 35.82 2.72 -22.01
CA PRO A 150 36.44 1.64 -22.78
C PRO A 150 36.72 0.39 -21.92
N SER A 151 37.12 0.59 -20.66
CA SER A 151 37.41 -0.51 -19.73
C SER A 151 36.17 -1.30 -19.35
N GLU A 152 35.02 -0.65 -19.14
CA GLU A 152 33.74 -1.33 -18.85
C GLU A 152 33.26 -2.14 -20.06
N LEU A 153 33.45 -1.60 -21.28
CA LEU A 153 33.14 -2.32 -22.51
C LEU A 153 34.02 -3.57 -22.64
N GLU A 154 35.33 -3.46 -22.42
CA GLU A 154 36.24 -4.62 -22.45
C GLU A 154 35.90 -5.66 -21.37
N ILE A 155 35.59 -5.24 -20.14
CA ILE A 155 35.15 -6.14 -19.08
C ILE A 155 33.88 -6.88 -19.50
N ALA A 156 32.88 -6.18 -20.02
CA ALA A 156 31.62 -6.78 -20.46
C ALA A 156 31.81 -7.75 -21.65
N MET A 157 32.72 -7.43 -22.57
CA MET A 157 33.09 -8.30 -23.69
C MET A 157 33.84 -9.57 -23.22
N THR A 158 34.63 -9.47 -22.15
CA THR A 158 35.46 -10.56 -21.62
C THR A 158 34.73 -11.42 -20.57
N SER A 159 33.77 -10.86 -19.85
CA SER A 159 33.07 -11.51 -18.71
C SER A 159 32.04 -12.58 -19.11
N GLY A 160 31.98 -12.98 -20.39
CA GLY A 160 31.34 -14.24 -20.76
C GLY A 160 29.82 -14.26 -20.68
N VAL A 161 29.13 -13.40 -21.43
CA VAL A 161 27.78 -13.72 -21.91
C VAL A 161 27.86 -14.25 -23.33
N HIS A 162 28.47 -15.42 -23.48
CA HIS A 162 28.55 -16.12 -24.77
C HIS A 162 27.31 -17.00 -25.05
N GLN A 163 26.27 -16.93 -24.23
CA GLN A 163 24.98 -17.53 -24.58
C GLN A 163 24.31 -16.68 -25.67
N LYS A 164 24.31 -17.24 -26.88
CA LYS A 164 23.48 -16.78 -27.98
C LYS A 164 22.03 -17.02 -27.58
N GLY A 165 21.18 -16.00 -27.69
CA GLY A 165 19.76 -16.13 -27.40
C GLY A 165 19.15 -14.95 -26.65
N GLU A 166 17.84 -15.02 -26.51
CA GLU A 166 17.02 -14.17 -25.68
C GLU A 166 16.24 -15.03 -24.68
N VAL A 167 16.02 -14.48 -23.50
CA VAL A 167 15.21 -15.05 -22.44
C VAL A 167 14.09 -14.08 -22.11
N ARG A 168 12.86 -14.59 -21.94
CA ARG A 168 11.75 -13.81 -21.39
C ARG A 168 11.73 -14.00 -19.89
N LEU A 169 11.76 -12.89 -19.15
CA LEU A 169 11.88 -12.91 -17.70
C LEU A 169 10.67 -12.28 -17.02
N SER A 170 10.32 -12.79 -15.86
CA SER A 170 9.43 -12.11 -14.90
C SER A 170 10.13 -11.96 -13.56
N VAL A 171 9.92 -10.83 -12.88
CA VAL A 171 10.61 -10.49 -11.63
C VAL A 171 9.66 -10.15 -10.48
N LEU A 172 10.08 -10.52 -9.28
CA LEU A 172 9.43 -10.17 -8.03
C LEU A 172 10.49 -9.63 -7.07
N LEU A 173 10.29 -8.41 -6.57
CA LEU A 173 11.16 -7.77 -5.58
C LEU A 173 10.45 -7.69 -4.24
N ILE A 174 11.08 -8.17 -3.18
CA ILE A 174 10.74 -7.77 -1.80
C ILE A 174 11.73 -6.69 -1.37
N GLY A 175 11.27 -5.45 -1.32
CA GLY A 175 12.09 -4.28 -1.06
C GLY A 175 12.65 -4.24 0.36
N VAL A 176 13.88 -3.75 0.49
CA VAL A 176 14.52 -3.48 1.78
C VAL A 176 14.99 -2.02 1.80
N PRO A 177 14.64 -1.22 2.83
CA PRO A 177 15.10 0.16 2.94
C PRO A 177 16.62 0.30 3.03
N ASP A 178 17.16 1.41 2.54
CA ASP A 178 18.57 1.75 2.71
C ASP A 178 18.89 1.94 4.20
N GLY A 179 19.99 1.35 4.68
CA GLY A 179 20.34 1.35 6.10
C GLY A 179 19.47 0.45 6.98
N ALA A 180 18.69 -0.48 6.39
CA ALA A 180 17.83 -1.40 7.13
C ALA A 180 18.57 -2.18 8.22
N SER A 181 17.91 -2.34 9.37
CA SER A 181 18.40 -3.17 10.46
C SER A 181 18.47 -4.64 10.06
N SER A 182 19.28 -5.42 10.78
CA SER A 182 19.35 -6.88 10.57
C SER A 182 17.98 -7.55 10.69
N GLU A 183 17.10 -7.03 11.54
CA GLU A 183 15.73 -7.54 11.72
C GLU A 183 14.84 -7.27 10.50
N GLN A 184 14.94 -6.07 9.91
CA GLN A 184 14.21 -5.73 8.68
C GLN A 184 14.67 -6.57 7.49
N ILE A 185 15.98 -6.79 7.38
CA ILE A 185 16.58 -7.66 6.37
C ILE A 185 16.08 -9.09 6.52
N GLU A 186 16.07 -9.62 7.75
CA GLU A 186 15.62 -10.98 8.03
C GLU A 186 14.11 -11.15 7.78
N THR A 187 13.31 -10.12 8.06
CA THR A 187 11.88 -10.11 7.77
C THR A 187 11.62 -10.18 6.27
N ALA A 188 12.34 -9.38 5.48
CA ALA A 188 12.25 -9.41 4.02
C ALA A 188 12.69 -10.76 3.44
N ARG A 189 13.75 -11.37 4.01
CA ARG A 189 14.22 -12.72 3.65
C ARG A 189 13.14 -13.78 3.88
N LYS A 190 12.54 -13.81 5.07
CA LYS A 190 11.44 -14.75 5.38
C LYS A 190 10.24 -14.55 4.47
N LYS A 191 9.93 -13.30 4.11
CA LYS A 191 8.82 -12.96 3.22
C LYS A 191 9.07 -13.51 1.81
N VAL A 192 10.24 -13.26 1.21
CA VAL A 192 10.55 -13.76 -0.14
C VAL A 192 10.63 -15.30 -0.17
N GLU A 193 11.16 -15.93 0.88
CA GLU A 193 11.20 -17.40 1.00
C GLU A 193 9.79 -17.99 1.10
N GLY A 194 8.89 -17.36 1.87
CA GLY A 194 7.50 -17.75 1.94
C GLY A 194 6.78 -17.64 0.60
N VAL A 195 7.02 -16.55 -0.14
CA VAL A 195 6.46 -16.36 -1.49
C VAL A 195 6.98 -17.41 -2.46
N LYS A 196 8.30 -17.68 -2.46
CA LYS A 196 8.88 -18.74 -3.29
C LYS A 196 8.22 -20.09 -2.99
N LYS A 197 8.03 -20.42 -1.72
CA LYS A 197 7.40 -21.67 -1.31
C LYS A 197 5.97 -21.81 -1.87
N LEU A 198 5.17 -20.76 -1.82
CA LEU A 198 3.82 -20.77 -2.41
C LEU A 198 3.85 -21.02 -3.93
N ILE A 199 4.87 -20.53 -4.63
CA ILE A 199 5.07 -20.73 -6.07
C ILE A 199 5.53 -22.18 -6.34
N ASP A 200 6.51 -22.67 -5.59
CA ASP A 200 7.05 -24.03 -5.71
C ASP A 200 5.98 -25.09 -5.41
N ASP A 201 5.13 -24.84 -4.40
CA ASP A 201 4.03 -25.73 -3.99
C ASP A 201 2.83 -25.65 -4.97
N GLY A 202 2.87 -24.76 -5.96
CA GLY A 202 1.81 -24.56 -6.96
C GLY A 202 0.54 -23.91 -6.40
N GLU A 203 0.58 -23.38 -5.17
CA GLU A 203 -0.55 -22.67 -4.54
C GLU A 203 -0.77 -21.28 -5.16
N MET A 204 0.25 -20.73 -5.82
CA MET A 204 0.18 -19.42 -6.47
C MET A 204 1.06 -19.36 -7.72
N ASP A 205 0.51 -18.80 -8.81
CA ASP A 205 1.29 -18.47 -10.00
C ASP A 205 2.27 -17.30 -9.74
N PHE A 206 3.41 -17.29 -10.43
CA PHE A 206 4.43 -16.25 -10.30
C PHE A 206 3.88 -14.86 -10.62
N ALA A 207 3.07 -14.72 -11.67
CA ALA A 207 2.49 -13.43 -12.03
C ALA A 207 1.54 -12.92 -10.93
N ALA A 208 0.71 -13.81 -10.36
CA ALA A 208 -0.14 -13.47 -9.22
C ALA A 208 0.68 -13.10 -7.96
N ALA A 209 1.78 -13.82 -7.71
CA ALA A 209 2.70 -13.51 -6.62
C ALA A 209 3.38 -12.15 -6.81
N ALA A 210 3.81 -11.84 -8.04
CA ALA A 210 4.41 -10.56 -8.39
C ALA A 210 3.40 -9.41 -8.18
N ILE A 211 2.17 -9.55 -8.65
CA ILE A 211 1.10 -8.57 -8.43
C ILE A 211 0.85 -8.36 -6.93
N ARG A 212 0.82 -9.44 -6.15
CA ARG A 212 0.43 -9.40 -4.74
C ARG A 212 1.54 -8.93 -3.79
N TYR A 213 2.78 -9.28 -4.07
CA TYR A 213 3.88 -9.14 -3.10
C TYR A 213 5.05 -8.29 -3.59
N SER A 214 5.17 -8.05 -4.90
CA SER A 214 6.32 -7.35 -5.45
C SER A 214 6.24 -5.84 -5.18
N ASP A 215 7.39 -5.30 -4.79
CA ASP A 215 7.66 -3.87 -4.68
C ASP A 215 8.33 -3.34 -5.98
N ALA A 216 8.48 -4.18 -7.02
CA ALA A 216 9.04 -3.77 -8.32
C ALA A 216 8.05 -2.93 -9.14
N GLY A 217 8.57 -2.07 -10.02
CA GLY A 217 7.74 -1.21 -10.89
C GLY A 217 6.76 -1.97 -11.79
N GLN A 218 7.10 -3.19 -12.18
CA GLN A 218 6.30 -4.08 -13.04
C GLN A 218 5.36 -5.00 -12.24
N ALA A 219 5.19 -4.80 -10.92
CA ALA A 219 4.36 -5.66 -10.08
C ALA A 219 2.95 -5.88 -10.65
N LEU A 220 2.26 -4.79 -11.04
CA LEU A 220 0.90 -4.83 -11.60
C LEU A 220 0.80 -5.45 -13.00
N GLU A 221 1.93 -5.76 -13.63
CA GLU A 221 2.04 -6.39 -14.95
C GLU A 221 2.49 -7.86 -14.80
N GLY A 222 2.36 -8.44 -13.60
CA GLY A 222 2.82 -9.80 -13.32
C GLY A 222 4.34 -9.92 -13.19
N GLY A 223 5.05 -8.79 -13.09
CA GLY A 223 6.50 -8.75 -13.07
C GLY A 223 7.15 -8.98 -14.45
N ASP A 224 6.39 -9.03 -15.54
CA ASP A 224 6.92 -9.35 -16.88
C ASP A 224 7.87 -8.26 -17.39
N LEU A 225 9.11 -8.66 -17.69
CA LEU A 225 10.14 -7.79 -18.29
C LEU A 225 10.24 -7.94 -19.80
N GLY A 226 9.47 -8.85 -20.41
CA GLY A 226 9.55 -9.17 -21.83
C GLY A 226 10.83 -9.91 -22.20
N TRP A 227 11.13 -9.96 -23.51
CA TRP A 227 12.32 -10.61 -24.05
C TRP A 227 13.57 -9.75 -23.83
N ARG A 228 14.62 -10.37 -23.29
CA ARG A 228 15.92 -9.77 -23.02
C ARG A 228 17.02 -10.64 -23.59
N ARG A 229 18.03 -10.03 -24.19
CA ARG A 229 19.28 -10.73 -24.51
C ARG A 229 20.06 -10.96 -23.23
N TYR A 230 20.84 -12.04 -23.16
CA TYR A 230 21.59 -12.33 -21.93
C TYR A 230 22.57 -11.21 -21.56
N ASP A 231 23.08 -10.47 -22.56
CA ASP A 231 24.00 -9.33 -22.34
C ASP A 231 23.30 -8.08 -21.80
N GLN A 232 21.96 -8.06 -21.78
CA GLN A 232 21.14 -7.01 -21.15
C GLN A 232 20.85 -7.30 -19.68
N ILE A 233 21.16 -8.50 -19.21
CA ILE A 233 20.93 -8.91 -17.82
C ILE A 233 22.04 -8.31 -16.95
N PRO A 234 21.74 -7.72 -15.79
CA PRO A 234 22.79 -7.21 -14.90
C PRO A 234 23.69 -8.34 -14.41
N PRO A 235 25.01 -8.11 -14.22
CA PRO A 235 25.96 -9.17 -13.87
C PRO A 235 25.59 -9.95 -12.61
N ALA A 236 24.96 -9.30 -11.63
CA ALA A 236 24.47 -9.94 -10.41
C ALA A 236 23.47 -11.07 -10.66
N PHE A 237 22.77 -11.05 -11.80
CA PHE A 237 21.77 -12.06 -12.17
C PHE A 237 22.23 -12.96 -13.33
N ALA A 238 23.36 -12.67 -13.98
CA ALA A 238 23.78 -13.32 -15.22
C ALA A 238 24.03 -14.83 -15.05
N ASP A 239 24.81 -15.22 -14.03
CA ASP A 239 25.10 -16.62 -13.73
C ASP A 239 23.84 -17.42 -13.38
N MET A 240 22.91 -16.76 -12.67
CA MET A 240 21.65 -17.37 -12.28
C MET A 240 20.75 -17.58 -13.49
N VAL A 241 20.54 -16.56 -14.31
CA VAL A 241 19.61 -16.63 -15.46
C VAL A 241 20.15 -17.52 -16.58
N SER A 242 21.46 -17.53 -16.82
CA SER A 242 22.08 -18.39 -17.85
C SER A 242 21.91 -19.89 -17.58
N GLY A 243 21.76 -20.29 -16.32
CA GLY A 243 21.50 -21.66 -15.91
C GLY A 243 20.01 -22.03 -15.76
N MET A 244 19.08 -21.09 -16.00
CA MET A 244 17.65 -21.33 -15.82
C MET A 244 17.02 -22.04 -17.03
N GLU A 245 16.24 -23.08 -16.76
CA GLU A 245 15.39 -23.71 -17.76
C GLU A 245 14.05 -22.98 -17.87
N LYS A 246 13.38 -23.13 -19.02
CA LYS A 246 12.04 -22.56 -19.24
C LYS A 246 11.06 -23.04 -18.15
N GLY A 247 10.36 -22.09 -17.55
CA GLY A 247 9.37 -22.28 -16.49
C GLY A 247 9.95 -22.27 -15.06
N THR A 248 11.28 -22.28 -14.90
CA THR A 248 11.91 -22.34 -13.58
C THR A 248 11.94 -20.99 -12.87
N VAL A 249 11.89 -21.04 -11.53
CA VAL A 249 11.97 -19.88 -10.64
C VAL A 249 13.27 -19.95 -9.83
N SER A 250 13.98 -18.84 -9.75
CA SER A 250 15.27 -18.74 -9.08
C SER A 250 15.16 -18.84 -7.56
N GLN A 251 16.29 -19.07 -6.89
CA GLN A 251 16.39 -18.82 -5.45
C GLN A 251 16.34 -17.31 -5.16
N PRO A 252 15.95 -16.87 -3.95
CA PRO A 252 15.94 -15.45 -3.60
C PRO A 252 17.35 -14.87 -3.63
N LEU A 253 17.59 -13.90 -4.51
CA LEU A 253 18.88 -13.22 -4.62
C LEU A 253 18.87 -11.92 -3.83
N ARG A 254 19.84 -11.74 -2.94
CA ARG A 254 20.02 -10.49 -2.19
C ARG A 254 20.70 -9.42 -3.05
N THR A 255 20.10 -8.24 -3.11
CA THR A 255 20.68 -7.02 -3.68
C THR A 255 20.61 -5.88 -2.64
N PRO A 256 21.20 -4.69 -2.93
CA PRO A 256 21.01 -3.52 -2.08
C PRO A 256 19.54 -3.11 -1.94
N SER A 257 18.74 -3.27 -3.00
CA SER A 257 17.32 -2.90 -3.03
C SER A 257 16.39 -3.92 -2.37
N GLY A 258 16.86 -5.12 -2.04
CA GLY A 258 16.07 -6.13 -1.35
C GLY A 258 16.35 -7.54 -1.83
N PHE A 259 15.31 -8.37 -1.93
CA PHE A 259 15.44 -9.74 -2.42
C PHE A 259 14.63 -9.94 -3.71
N TYR A 260 15.30 -10.48 -4.73
CA TYR A 260 14.70 -10.76 -6.03
C TYR A 260 14.40 -12.26 -6.21
N LEU A 261 13.21 -12.56 -6.75
CA LEU A 261 12.91 -13.82 -7.43
C LEU A 261 12.77 -13.54 -8.92
N ILE A 262 13.31 -14.44 -9.75
CA ILE A 262 13.25 -14.34 -11.20
C ILE A 262 12.66 -15.63 -11.75
N GLN A 263 11.76 -15.53 -12.73
CA GLN A 263 11.26 -16.65 -13.50
C GLN A 263 11.69 -16.52 -14.96
N ALA A 264 12.24 -17.59 -15.54
CA ALA A 264 12.51 -17.68 -16.96
C ALA A 264 11.27 -18.24 -17.68
N THR A 265 10.47 -17.38 -18.29
CA THR A 265 9.19 -17.78 -18.90
C THR A 265 9.38 -18.46 -20.25
N ASP A 266 10.41 -18.06 -21.01
CA ASP A 266 10.72 -18.62 -22.32
C ASP A 266 12.18 -18.34 -22.74
N THR A 267 12.72 -19.11 -23.69
CA THR A 267 14.07 -18.93 -24.26
C THR A 267 14.05 -19.14 -25.78
N ARG A 268 14.88 -18.38 -26.51
CA ARG A 268 15.05 -18.55 -27.98
C ARG A 268 16.48 -18.25 -28.41
N ASP A 269 17.01 -18.96 -29.40
CA ASP A 269 18.35 -18.74 -29.94
C ASP A 269 18.40 -17.57 -30.92
N THR A 270 19.54 -16.86 -30.96
CA THR A 270 19.81 -15.80 -31.95
C THR A 270 20.78 -16.32 -33.02
N SER A 271 20.40 -16.17 -34.29
CA SER A 271 21.20 -16.59 -35.46
C SER A 271 22.40 -15.67 -35.74
N GLN A 272 23.49 -16.24 -36.26
CA GLN A 272 24.72 -15.52 -36.66
C GLN A 272 24.45 -14.50 -37.78
N ILE A 273 25.13 -13.36 -37.72
CA ILE A 273 25.07 -12.31 -38.75
C ILE A 273 26.38 -12.35 -39.55
N VAL A 274 26.33 -12.91 -40.75
CA VAL A 274 27.41 -12.79 -41.75
C VAL A 274 27.06 -11.59 -42.63
N VAL A 275 27.96 -10.61 -42.74
CA VAL A 275 27.73 -9.40 -43.54
C VAL A 275 28.62 -9.44 -44.78
N THR A 276 28.05 -9.08 -45.93
CA THR A 276 28.78 -8.95 -47.19
C THR A 276 29.44 -7.57 -47.25
N GLU A 277 30.77 -7.55 -47.36
CA GLU A 277 31.55 -6.33 -47.55
C GLU A 277 31.97 -6.15 -49.01
N PHE A 278 32.12 -4.89 -49.39
CA PHE A 278 32.57 -4.45 -50.70
C PHE A 278 33.83 -3.61 -50.50
N ASN A 279 34.78 -3.72 -51.42
CA ASN A 279 35.87 -2.76 -51.54
C ASN A 279 35.70 -2.03 -52.87
N VAL A 280 35.67 -0.71 -52.84
CA VAL A 280 35.58 0.10 -54.05
C VAL A 280 36.66 1.17 -54.05
N ARG A 281 36.96 1.70 -55.22
CA ARG A 281 37.65 2.98 -55.36
C ARG A 281 36.75 3.98 -56.06
N LYS A 282 36.87 5.25 -55.71
CA LYS A 282 36.05 6.33 -56.27
C LYS A 282 36.86 7.52 -56.75
N ILE A 283 36.29 8.27 -57.69
CA ILE A 283 36.74 9.60 -58.11
C ILE A 283 35.57 10.54 -57.84
N LEU A 284 35.81 11.62 -57.09
CA LEU A 284 34.83 12.65 -56.79
C LEU A 284 35.18 13.94 -57.52
N VAL A 285 34.19 14.58 -58.13
CA VAL A 285 34.23 15.97 -58.58
C VAL A 285 33.11 16.72 -57.85
N LYS A 286 33.48 17.62 -56.95
CA LYS A 286 32.58 18.41 -56.09
C LYS A 286 31.84 19.44 -56.94
N ILE A 287 30.60 19.74 -56.55
CA ILE A 287 29.85 20.86 -57.13
C ILE A 287 30.07 22.07 -56.23
N THR A 288 30.78 23.09 -56.73
CA THR A 288 31.01 24.35 -56.02
C THR A 288 30.20 25.49 -56.62
N GLU A 289 29.97 26.56 -55.85
CA GLU A 289 29.28 27.77 -56.34
C GLU A 289 30.00 28.45 -57.51
N LEU A 290 31.33 28.27 -57.61
CA LEU A 290 32.18 28.82 -58.67
C LEU A 290 32.13 27.99 -59.96
N GLN A 291 32.08 26.67 -59.86
CA GLN A 291 32.14 25.75 -60.99
C GLN A 291 30.75 25.42 -61.55
N GLY A 292 29.75 25.29 -60.67
CA GLY A 292 28.40 24.87 -61.04
C GLY A 292 28.31 23.41 -61.50
N GLU A 293 27.10 22.86 -61.49
CA GLU A 293 26.86 21.44 -61.73
C GLU A 293 27.21 20.98 -63.16
N ALA A 294 26.99 21.84 -64.16
CA ALA A 294 27.26 21.50 -65.56
C ALA A 294 28.75 21.31 -65.83
N GLU A 295 29.61 22.09 -65.18
CA GLU A 295 31.07 21.97 -65.34
C GLU A 295 31.62 20.75 -64.60
N ALA A 296 31.19 20.52 -63.36
CA ALA A 296 31.54 19.31 -62.62
C ALA A 296 31.14 18.04 -63.39
N LYS A 297 29.98 18.07 -64.07
CA LYS A 297 29.56 16.97 -64.95
C LYS A 297 30.49 16.81 -66.17
N ARG A 298 30.88 17.91 -66.83
CA ARG A 298 31.81 17.86 -67.97
C ARG A 298 33.15 17.25 -67.57
N GLU A 299 33.63 17.57 -66.38
CA GLU A 299 34.89 17.08 -65.85
C GLU A 299 34.85 15.58 -65.55
N ILE A 300 33.83 15.09 -64.82
CA ILE A 300 33.69 13.65 -64.56
C ILE A 300 33.47 12.85 -65.86
N ASP A 301 32.77 13.42 -66.86
CA ASP A 301 32.56 12.78 -68.16
C ASP A 301 33.89 12.68 -68.94
N ALA A 302 34.77 13.67 -68.82
CA ALA A 302 36.12 13.64 -69.40
C ALA A 302 37.01 12.59 -68.74
N ILE A 303 36.94 12.47 -67.40
CA ILE A 303 37.63 11.42 -66.63
C ILE A 303 37.12 10.04 -67.06
N TYR A 304 35.80 9.88 -67.21
CA TYR A 304 35.20 8.64 -67.70
C TYR A 304 35.64 8.28 -69.13
N ALA A 305 35.78 9.26 -70.02
CA ALA A 305 36.30 9.04 -71.37
C ALA A 305 37.76 8.55 -71.37
N ARG A 306 38.59 9.01 -70.43
CA ARG A 306 39.98 8.55 -70.23
C ARG A 306 40.03 7.12 -69.70
N LEU A 307 39.17 6.78 -68.73
CA LEU A 307 39.01 5.40 -68.26
C LEU A 307 38.66 4.44 -69.41
N ARG A 308 37.70 4.83 -70.28
CA ARG A 308 37.32 4.02 -71.45
C ARG A 308 38.44 3.83 -72.49
N LYS A 309 39.47 4.68 -72.47
CA LYS A 309 40.66 4.55 -73.33
C LYS A 309 41.75 3.67 -72.70
N GLY A 310 41.51 3.11 -71.51
CA GLY A 310 42.43 2.19 -70.84
C GLY A 310 43.39 2.85 -69.84
N GLU A 311 43.19 4.12 -69.48
CA GLU A 311 43.96 4.72 -68.38
C GLU A 311 43.57 4.09 -67.03
N ALA A 312 44.56 3.88 -66.15
CA ALA A 312 44.34 3.25 -64.86
C ALA A 312 43.50 4.14 -63.93
N PHE A 313 42.44 3.58 -63.33
CA PHE A 313 41.55 4.30 -62.43
C PHE A 313 42.28 4.91 -61.23
N GLU A 314 43.18 4.16 -60.63
CA GLU A 314 44.03 4.59 -59.50
C GLU A 314 44.84 5.86 -59.83
N LYS A 315 45.37 5.95 -61.06
CA LYS A 315 46.14 7.11 -61.51
C LYS A 315 45.23 8.33 -61.63
N LEU A 316 44.08 8.18 -62.29
CA LEU A 316 43.11 9.26 -62.45
C LEU A 316 42.56 9.73 -61.10
N ALA A 317 42.36 8.82 -60.15
CA ALA A 317 41.94 9.17 -58.80
C ALA A 317 42.99 10.01 -58.05
N ARG A 318 44.29 9.66 -58.13
CA ARG A 318 45.36 10.48 -57.52
C ARG A 318 45.51 11.85 -58.14
N GLU A 319 45.30 11.94 -59.45
CA GLU A 319 45.54 13.17 -60.20
C GLU A 319 44.34 14.12 -60.21
N LEU A 320 43.11 13.59 -60.16
CA LEU A 320 41.89 14.34 -60.51
C LEU A 320 40.72 14.17 -59.53
N SER A 321 40.82 13.30 -58.52
CA SER A 321 39.76 13.20 -57.50
C SER A 321 39.88 14.35 -56.50
N GLU A 322 38.78 15.02 -56.24
CA GLU A 322 38.66 16.10 -55.26
C GLU A 322 38.26 15.59 -53.86
N ASP A 323 38.31 14.27 -53.65
CA ASP A 323 38.22 13.66 -52.32
C ASP A 323 39.60 13.57 -51.68
N ASP A 324 39.88 14.53 -50.80
CA ASP A 324 41.15 14.66 -50.08
C ASP A 324 41.51 13.42 -49.25
N THR A 325 40.53 12.59 -48.88
CA THR A 325 40.74 11.40 -48.03
C THR A 325 41.14 10.17 -48.84
N THR A 326 40.59 10.00 -50.04
CA THR A 326 40.78 8.78 -50.85
C THR A 326 41.67 9.01 -52.07
N ALA A 327 41.79 10.23 -52.57
CA ALA A 327 42.63 10.55 -53.72
C ALA A 327 44.09 10.09 -53.55
N PRO A 328 44.80 10.34 -52.43
CA PRO A 328 46.19 9.86 -52.26
C PRO A 328 46.31 8.33 -52.32
N LEU A 329 45.25 7.62 -51.92
CA LEU A 329 45.15 6.16 -51.92
C LEU A 329 44.71 5.59 -53.29
N GLY A 330 44.65 6.41 -54.34
CA GLY A 330 44.16 5.96 -55.65
C GLY A 330 42.65 5.78 -55.70
N GLY A 331 41.93 6.52 -54.85
CA GLY A 331 40.49 6.48 -54.71
C GLY A 331 39.98 5.34 -53.84
N ASP A 332 40.85 4.43 -53.37
CA ASP A 332 40.47 3.26 -52.57
C ASP A 332 39.84 3.69 -51.24
N ILE A 333 38.64 3.16 -50.95
CA ILE A 333 37.89 3.47 -49.73
C ILE A 333 37.99 2.34 -48.69
N GLY A 334 38.71 1.26 -49.00
CA GLY A 334 38.82 0.07 -48.16
C GLY A 334 37.58 -0.82 -48.22
N TRP A 335 37.54 -1.82 -47.34
CA TRP A 335 36.41 -2.76 -47.20
C TRP A 335 35.33 -2.21 -46.27
N PHE A 336 34.08 -2.17 -46.72
CA PHE A 336 32.93 -1.63 -45.98
C PHE A 336 31.65 -2.45 -46.23
N ALA A 337 30.69 -2.36 -45.30
CA ALA A 337 29.34 -2.92 -45.45
C ALA A 337 28.37 -1.87 -46.04
N MET A 338 27.32 -2.29 -46.75
CA MET A 338 26.36 -1.36 -47.39
C MET A 338 25.45 -0.59 -46.42
N GLU A 339 25.41 -0.95 -45.14
CA GLU A 339 24.55 -0.30 -44.14
C GLU A 339 25.02 1.13 -43.81
N GLY A 340 24.11 2.10 -43.90
CA GLY A 340 24.39 3.51 -43.58
C GLY A 340 24.93 4.35 -44.74
N LEU A 341 25.08 3.79 -45.94
CA LEU A 341 25.45 4.53 -47.16
C LEU A 341 24.24 5.11 -47.89
N ALA A 342 24.50 6.11 -48.74
CA ALA A 342 23.46 6.70 -49.60
C ALA A 342 22.81 5.62 -50.49
N PRO A 343 21.48 5.61 -50.65
CA PRO A 343 20.77 4.61 -51.44
C PRO A 343 21.31 4.45 -52.86
N GLU A 344 21.62 5.58 -53.52
CA GLU A 344 22.10 5.64 -54.89
C GLU A 344 23.48 4.98 -55.06
N PHE A 345 24.35 5.13 -54.05
CA PHE A 345 25.67 4.52 -54.02
C PHE A 345 25.57 3.01 -53.78
N SER A 346 24.71 2.62 -52.84
CA SER A 346 24.51 1.21 -52.44
C SER A 346 23.92 0.38 -53.58
N GLU A 347 22.89 0.92 -54.25
CA GLU A 347 22.28 0.30 -55.42
C GLU A 347 23.29 0.13 -56.55
N LEU A 348 24.06 1.18 -56.86
CA LEU A 348 25.07 1.12 -57.90
C LEU A 348 26.14 0.05 -57.63
N VAL A 349 26.74 0.04 -56.43
CA VAL A 349 27.78 -0.93 -56.06
C VAL A 349 27.26 -2.37 -56.12
N SER A 350 25.98 -2.60 -55.79
CA SER A 350 25.36 -3.93 -55.87
C SER A 350 25.22 -4.47 -57.29
N THR A 351 25.24 -3.60 -58.31
CA THR A 351 25.11 -3.98 -59.73
C THR A 351 26.44 -4.19 -60.45
N LEU A 352 27.55 -3.71 -59.89
CA LEU A 352 28.87 -3.80 -60.51
C LEU A 352 29.49 -5.19 -60.31
N LYS A 353 30.23 -5.66 -61.31
CA LYS A 353 31.10 -6.83 -61.18
C LYS A 353 32.48 -6.41 -60.69
N GLU A 354 33.22 -7.34 -60.10
CA GLU A 354 34.60 -7.09 -59.68
C GLU A 354 35.47 -6.64 -60.87
N GLY A 355 36.16 -5.52 -60.68
CA GLY A 355 36.93 -4.82 -61.71
C GLY A 355 36.13 -3.82 -62.57
N GLU A 356 34.79 -3.86 -62.52
CA GLU A 356 33.91 -2.96 -63.28
C GLU A 356 33.80 -1.58 -62.61
N TYR A 357 33.74 -0.54 -63.43
CA TYR A 357 33.51 0.83 -62.98
C TYR A 357 32.20 1.39 -63.52
N SER A 358 31.56 2.23 -62.71
CA SER A 358 30.27 2.84 -63.01
C SER A 358 30.36 3.87 -64.14
N ARG A 359 29.19 4.24 -64.66
CA ARG A 359 29.03 5.53 -65.34
C ARG A 359 29.06 6.67 -64.32
N PRO A 360 29.35 7.92 -64.73
CA PRO A 360 29.21 9.06 -63.85
C PRO A 360 27.79 9.16 -63.29
N PHE A 361 27.68 9.29 -61.97
CA PHE A 361 26.40 9.47 -61.27
C PHE A 361 26.55 10.57 -60.21
N ARG A 362 25.42 11.05 -59.69
CA ARG A 362 25.36 12.20 -58.78
C ARG A 362 24.85 11.76 -57.41
N ASP A 363 25.50 12.25 -56.35
CA ASP A 363 25.02 12.16 -54.96
C ASP A 363 25.03 13.55 -54.29
N ALA A 364 24.99 13.59 -52.95
CA ALA A 364 25.07 14.84 -52.18
C ALA A 364 26.47 15.48 -52.17
N SER A 365 27.53 14.72 -52.46
CA SER A 365 28.93 15.13 -52.45
C SER A 365 29.36 15.73 -53.79
N GLY A 366 28.73 15.32 -54.89
CA GLY A 366 29.01 15.81 -56.24
C GLY A 366 28.79 14.74 -57.31
N TRP A 367 29.65 14.75 -58.33
CA TRP A 367 29.69 13.73 -59.37
C TRP A 367 30.74 12.67 -59.07
N LEU A 368 30.39 11.40 -59.23
CA LEU A 368 31.25 10.28 -58.88
C LEU A 368 31.39 9.24 -59.99
N LEU A 369 32.57 8.61 -59.99
CA LEU A 369 32.84 7.33 -60.62
C LEU A 369 33.26 6.35 -59.53
N VAL A 370 32.76 5.11 -59.58
CA VAL A 370 33.07 4.07 -58.60
C VAL A 370 33.50 2.80 -59.32
N GLN A 371 34.58 2.17 -58.89
CA GLN A 371 35.04 0.86 -59.37
C GLN A 371 35.00 -0.16 -58.25
N LEU A 372 34.34 -1.30 -58.47
CA LEU A 372 34.34 -2.40 -57.50
C LEU A 372 35.65 -3.18 -57.60
N LEU A 373 36.32 -3.36 -56.47
CA LEU A 373 37.61 -4.06 -56.34
C LEU A 373 37.48 -5.47 -55.79
N GLY A 374 36.40 -5.74 -55.05
CA GLY A 374 36.10 -7.08 -54.57
C GLY A 374 34.90 -7.11 -53.65
N THR A 375 34.39 -8.32 -53.46
CA THR A 375 33.33 -8.63 -52.50
C THR A 375 33.81 -9.76 -51.60
N ARG A 376 33.60 -9.65 -50.29
CA ARG A 376 33.95 -10.71 -49.33
C ARG A 376 32.86 -10.89 -48.29
N GLN A 377 32.74 -12.11 -47.78
CA GLN A 377 31.98 -12.36 -46.55
C GLN A 377 32.91 -12.08 -45.38
N ALA A 378 32.55 -11.12 -44.53
CA ALA A 378 33.32 -10.78 -43.34
C ALA A 378 32.50 -11.14 -42.10
N ASP A 379 33.16 -11.84 -41.17
CA ASP A 379 32.60 -12.06 -39.85
C ASP A 379 32.75 -10.78 -39.03
N ARG A 380 31.75 -9.89 -39.11
CA ARG A 380 31.63 -8.69 -38.28
C ARG A 380 30.91 -8.97 -36.95
N THR A 381 30.78 -10.24 -36.56
CA THR A 381 30.09 -10.61 -35.30
C THR A 381 30.67 -9.83 -34.13
N GLU A 382 31.99 -9.67 -34.06
CA GLU A 382 32.63 -8.97 -32.92
C GLU A 382 32.31 -7.47 -32.85
N GLU A 383 32.38 -6.73 -33.97
CA GLU A 383 32.04 -5.30 -33.98
C GLU A 383 30.55 -5.04 -33.78
N TYR A 384 29.69 -5.86 -34.40
CA TYR A 384 28.25 -5.79 -34.19
C TYR A 384 27.90 -6.08 -32.72
N MET A 385 28.47 -7.13 -32.15
CA MET A 385 28.31 -7.47 -30.73
C MET A 385 28.85 -6.35 -29.85
N ARG A 386 29.99 -5.74 -30.17
CA ARG A 386 30.56 -4.63 -29.42
C ARG A 386 29.65 -3.40 -29.41
N GLY A 387 29.04 -3.06 -30.54
CA GLY A 387 28.02 -2.00 -30.62
C GLY A 387 26.77 -2.31 -29.80
N GLN A 388 26.29 -3.56 -29.85
CA GLN A 388 25.14 -3.99 -29.05
C GLN A 388 25.42 -4.03 -27.54
N VAL A 389 26.60 -4.50 -27.14
CA VAL A 389 27.04 -4.52 -25.74
C VAL A 389 27.20 -3.10 -25.22
N MET A 390 27.72 -2.17 -26.04
CA MET A 390 27.80 -0.76 -25.66
C MET A 390 26.42 -0.14 -25.43
N GLU A 391 25.47 -0.36 -26.33
CA GLU A 391 24.09 0.13 -26.16
C GLU A 391 23.38 -0.52 -24.96
N SER A 392 23.59 -1.82 -24.76
CA SER A 392 23.12 -2.54 -23.57
C SER A 392 23.68 -1.93 -22.28
N LEU A 393 25.00 -1.67 -22.23
CA LEU A 393 25.66 -1.02 -21.10
C LEU A 393 25.10 0.37 -20.82
N ARG A 394 24.84 1.17 -21.86
CA ARG A 394 24.20 2.50 -21.73
C ARG A 394 22.81 2.39 -21.13
N GLN A 395 21.99 1.47 -21.64
CA GLN A 395 20.64 1.26 -21.14
C GLN A 395 20.65 0.79 -19.69
N ARG A 396 21.48 -0.20 -19.33
CA ARG A 396 21.60 -0.68 -17.95
C ARG A 396 22.03 0.43 -16.98
N LYS A 397 23.09 1.17 -17.31
CA LYS A 397 23.54 2.30 -16.49
C LYS A 397 22.47 3.37 -16.33
N GLY A 398 21.75 3.67 -17.41
CA GLY A 398 20.62 4.58 -17.38
C GLY A 398 19.52 4.08 -16.44
N GLU A 399 19.09 2.83 -16.58
CA GLU A 399 18.04 2.25 -15.73
C GLU A 399 18.42 2.21 -14.26
N GLU A 400 19.65 1.78 -13.92
CA GLU A 400 20.16 1.79 -12.55
C GLU A 400 20.19 3.21 -11.96
N ALA A 401 20.66 4.19 -12.75
CA ALA A 401 20.66 5.59 -12.35
C ALA A 401 19.24 6.13 -12.12
N TYR A 402 18.28 5.73 -12.96
CA TYR A 402 16.89 6.15 -12.82
C TYR A 402 16.21 5.51 -11.59
N GLU A 403 16.46 4.23 -11.30
CA GLU A 403 16.00 3.60 -10.07
C GLU A 403 16.59 4.25 -8.81
N GLN A 404 17.90 4.56 -8.84
CA GLN A 404 18.54 5.29 -7.74
C GLN A 404 17.94 6.69 -7.58
N PHE A 405 17.68 7.37 -8.69
CA PHE A 405 17.01 8.67 -8.71
C PHE A 405 15.61 8.60 -8.10
N LEU A 406 14.78 7.61 -8.45
CA LEU A 406 13.44 7.47 -7.87
C LEU A 406 13.48 7.17 -6.36
N ARG A 407 14.44 6.34 -5.91
CA ARG A 407 14.65 6.07 -4.49
C ARG A 407 15.06 7.32 -3.72
N GLN A 408 16.03 8.08 -4.26
CA GLN A 408 16.46 9.34 -3.67
C GLN A 408 15.30 10.34 -3.61
N LEU A 409 14.57 10.49 -4.72
CA LEU A 409 13.42 11.38 -4.81
C LEU A 409 12.36 11.04 -3.75
N ARG A 410 12.08 9.76 -3.54
CA ARG A 410 11.18 9.29 -2.49
C ARG A 410 11.72 9.52 -1.07
N GLY A 411 13.01 9.27 -0.85
CA GLY A 411 13.64 9.40 0.46
C GLY A 411 13.81 10.85 0.93
N GLU A 412 13.91 11.80 0.00
CA GLU A 412 14.00 13.23 0.29
C GLU A 412 12.64 13.91 0.53
N ALA A 413 11.56 13.29 0.06
CA ALA A 413 10.22 13.87 0.08
C ALA A 413 9.51 13.75 1.45
N PHE A 414 8.70 14.74 1.79
CA PHE A 414 7.74 14.66 2.89
C PHE A 414 6.47 13.97 2.40
N ILE A 415 6.18 12.77 2.93
CA ILE A 415 4.98 12.00 2.55
C ILE A 415 4.19 11.65 3.81
N GLU A 416 2.94 12.13 3.89
CA GLU A 416 1.99 11.78 4.95
C GLU A 416 0.82 10.99 4.36
N TYR A 417 0.82 9.66 4.52
CA TYR A 417 -0.32 8.84 4.13
C TYR A 417 -1.47 8.99 5.12
N ARG A 418 -2.64 9.42 4.61
CA ARG A 418 -3.90 9.54 5.35
C ARG A 418 -4.93 8.49 4.94
N LEU A 419 -4.54 7.58 4.03
CA LEU A 419 -5.30 6.38 3.74
C LEU A 419 -5.37 5.55 5.02
N ALA A 420 -6.57 5.39 5.56
CA ALA A 420 -6.77 4.57 6.76
C ALA A 420 -6.10 3.21 6.53
N LYS A 421 -5.14 2.82 7.40
CA LYS A 421 -4.65 1.44 7.48
C LYS A 421 -5.90 0.56 7.43
N ALA A 422 -5.97 -0.41 6.51
CA ALA A 422 -7.04 -1.38 6.53
C ALA A 422 -7.07 -1.98 7.93
N SER A 423 -8.03 -1.56 8.75
CA SER A 423 -8.24 -2.18 10.03
C SER A 423 -8.61 -3.62 9.69
N LEU A 424 -7.83 -4.55 10.23
CA LEU A 424 -8.21 -5.95 10.23
C LEU A 424 -9.66 -5.97 10.71
N ILE A 425 -10.62 -6.42 9.88
CA ILE A 425 -12.03 -6.33 10.26
C ILE A 425 -12.19 -7.09 11.58
N HIS A 426 -12.62 -6.38 12.62
CA HIS A 426 -12.62 -6.89 13.98
C HIS A 426 -13.65 -8.01 14.15
N ARG A 427 -13.35 -8.96 15.03
CA ARG A 427 -14.24 -10.01 15.50
C ARG A 427 -14.58 -9.73 16.95
N ILE A 428 -15.83 -9.32 17.19
CA ILE A 428 -16.28 -8.91 18.52
C ILE A 428 -17.25 -9.98 19.03
N ALA A 429 -16.93 -10.59 20.16
CA ALA A 429 -17.80 -11.55 20.84
C ALA A 429 -18.84 -10.82 21.70
N LEU A 430 -20.11 -11.20 21.58
CA LEU A 430 -21.24 -10.67 22.34
C LEU A 430 -21.83 -11.78 23.20
N THR A 431 -21.69 -11.71 24.51
CA THR A 431 -22.30 -12.69 25.41
C THR A 431 -23.73 -12.29 25.74
N ALA A 432 -24.71 -13.18 25.57
CA ALA A 432 -26.13 -12.90 25.79
C ALA A 432 -26.51 -12.57 27.25
N GLY A 433 -25.64 -12.88 28.21
CA GLY A 433 -25.88 -12.59 29.63
C GLY A 433 -26.85 -13.56 30.29
N GLU A 434 -27.62 -13.08 31.27
CA GLU A 434 -28.66 -13.85 31.96
C GLU A 434 -29.79 -14.18 30.97
N PRO A 435 -30.05 -15.47 30.67
CA PRO A 435 -31.03 -15.87 29.66
C PRO A 435 -32.48 -15.52 30.03
N ALA A 436 -32.81 -15.37 31.32
CA ALA A 436 -34.12 -14.88 31.75
C ALA A 436 -34.24 -13.34 31.70
N GLY A 437 -33.14 -12.62 31.51
CA GLY A 437 -33.10 -11.15 31.47
C GLY A 437 -33.33 -10.56 30.08
N ILE A 438 -33.06 -9.26 29.95
CA ILE A 438 -33.19 -8.53 28.68
C ILE A 438 -32.04 -8.77 27.70
N GLY A 439 -30.92 -9.36 28.13
CA GLY A 439 -29.73 -9.56 27.29
C GLY A 439 -30.02 -10.18 25.92
N PRO A 440 -30.78 -11.30 25.83
CA PRO A 440 -31.21 -11.86 24.55
C PRO A 440 -31.97 -10.87 23.65
N GLU A 441 -32.88 -10.07 24.20
CA GLU A 441 -33.62 -9.05 23.43
C GLU A 441 -32.70 -7.94 22.91
N LEU A 442 -31.73 -7.52 23.72
CA LEU A 442 -30.75 -6.51 23.32
C LEU A 442 -29.86 -7.00 22.18
N LEU A 443 -29.41 -8.27 22.22
CA LEU A 443 -28.63 -8.86 21.12
C LEU A 443 -29.44 -8.92 19.83
N VAL A 444 -30.72 -9.30 19.89
CA VAL A 444 -31.61 -9.29 18.69
C VAL A 444 -31.74 -7.88 18.11
N ARG A 445 -31.90 -6.87 18.97
CA ARG A 445 -31.97 -5.46 18.53
C ARG A 445 -30.65 -4.97 17.95
N ALA A 446 -29.52 -5.36 18.55
CA ALA A 446 -28.19 -5.06 18.04
C ALA A 446 -27.93 -5.73 16.68
N ALA A 447 -28.48 -6.93 16.44
CA ALA A 447 -28.41 -7.62 15.16
C ALA A 447 -29.05 -6.84 14.01
N GLN A 448 -30.00 -5.93 14.30
CA GLN A 448 -30.67 -5.13 13.27
C GLN A 448 -29.76 -4.02 12.68
N HIS A 449 -28.55 -3.86 13.21
CA HIS A 449 -27.56 -2.92 12.70
C HIS A 449 -26.55 -3.66 11.81
N ALA A 450 -26.20 -3.05 10.67
CA ALA A 450 -25.06 -3.51 9.89
C ALA A 450 -23.78 -2.94 10.52
N TRP A 451 -22.95 -3.82 11.09
CA TRP A 451 -21.72 -3.43 11.77
C TRP A 451 -20.52 -3.45 10.82
N PRO A 452 -19.52 -2.56 10.99
CA PRO A 452 -18.28 -2.61 10.22
C PRO A 452 -17.33 -3.73 10.67
N PHE A 453 -17.73 -4.50 11.68
CA PHE A 453 -17.01 -5.63 12.25
C PHE A 453 -17.91 -6.87 12.27
N ARG A 454 -17.32 -8.05 12.47
CA ARG A 454 -18.08 -9.29 12.64
C ARG A 454 -18.56 -9.42 14.08
N ALA A 455 -19.87 -9.23 14.29
CA ALA A 455 -20.54 -9.45 15.57
C ALA A 455 -20.86 -10.94 15.77
N ILE A 456 -20.37 -11.52 16.86
CA ILE A 456 -20.45 -12.96 17.14
C ILE A 456 -21.17 -13.17 18.48
N ALA A 457 -22.42 -13.62 18.44
CA ALA A 457 -23.17 -14.00 19.62
C ALA A 457 -22.62 -15.30 20.22
N ILE A 458 -22.33 -15.31 21.51
CA ILE A 458 -22.09 -16.52 22.30
C ILE A 458 -23.34 -16.73 23.15
N ALA A 459 -24.20 -17.65 22.73
CA ALA A 459 -25.54 -17.78 23.29
C ALA A 459 -26.19 -19.12 22.93
N ASP A 460 -27.30 -19.44 23.60
CA ASP A 460 -28.21 -20.50 23.17
C ASP A 460 -29.08 -20.01 22.01
N ARG A 461 -29.04 -20.76 20.90
CA ARG A 461 -29.81 -20.49 19.68
C ARG A 461 -31.31 -20.34 19.92
N ARG A 462 -31.89 -21.21 20.75
CA ARG A 462 -33.33 -21.23 21.05
C ARG A 462 -33.73 -19.97 21.81
N CYS A 463 -32.86 -19.52 22.72
CA CYS A 463 -33.07 -18.29 23.47
C CYS A 463 -33.14 -17.05 22.55
N LEU A 464 -32.18 -16.89 21.63
CA LEU A 464 -32.16 -15.76 20.69
C LEU A 464 -33.32 -15.78 19.69
N HIS A 465 -33.65 -16.95 19.10
CA HIS A 465 -34.82 -17.05 18.23
C HIS A 465 -36.14 -16.81 18.98
N GLY A 466 -36.25 -17.28 20.22
CA GLY A 466 -37.41 -16.99 21.07
C GLY A 466 -37.56 -15.50 21.36
N ALA A 467 -36.46 -14.78 21.61
CA ALA A 467 -36.46 -13.33 21.77
C ALA A 467 -36.85 -12.62 20.46
N ALA A 468 -36.29 -13.03 19.32
CA ALA A 468 -36.62 -12.48 18.01
C ALA A 468 -38.12 -12.65 17.65
N ALA A 469 -38.69 -13.83 17.95
CA ALA A 469 -40.10 -14.09 17.75
C ALA A 469 -40.99 -13.18 18.61
N ARG A 470 -40.67 -12.99 19.90
CA ARG A 470 -41.42 -12.07 20.79
C ARG A 470 -41.34 -10.62 20.36
N LEU A 471 -40.19 -10.20 19.84
CA LEU A 471 -39.95 -8.84 19.33
C LEU A 471 -40.53 -8.62 17.93
N ALA A 472 -40.95 -9.68 17.23
CA ALA A 472 -41.31 -9.66 15.81
C ALA A 472 -40.19 -9.07 14.92
N LEU A 473 -38.93 -9.40 15.21
CA LEU A 473 -37.76 -8.93 14.44
C LEU A 473 -37.11 -10.08 13.67
N PRO A 474 -36.60 -9.84 12.45
CA PRO A 474 -35.86 -10.86 11.70
C PRO A 474 -34.53 -11.16 12.39
N LEU A 475 -34.20 -12.45 12.51
CA LEU A 475 -32.89 -12.88 12.99
C LEU A 475 -32.46 -14.16 12.26
N THR A 476 -31.35 -14.07 11.54
CA THR A 476 -30.63 -15.24 11.01
C THR A 476 -29.35 -15.44 11.81
N LEU A 477 -29.17 -16.64 12.35
CA LEU A 477 -27.94 -17.01 13.05
C LEU A 477 -27.08 -17.86 12.11
N VAL A 478 -25.87 -17.38 11.83
CA VAL A 478 -24.89 -18.06 10.98
C VAL A 478 -23.83 -18.67 11.89
N GLU A 479 -23.49 -19.94 11.75
CA GLU A 479 -22.42 -20.54 12.57
C GLU A 479 -21.10 -19.77 12.35
N ASP A 480 -20.41 -19.45 13.44
CA ASP A 480 -19.12 -18.80 13.34
C ASP A 480 -18.06 -19.77 12.85
N ALA A 481 -17.31 -19.36 11.82
CA ALA A 481 -16.15 -20.08 11.33
C ALA A 481 -14.88 -19.35 11.80
N ALA A 482 -13.96 -20.08 12.42
CA ALA A 482 -12.71 -19.52 12.91
C ALA A 482 -11.96 -18.78 11.78
N GLY A 483 -11.53 -17.54 12.06
CA GLY A 483 -10.80 -16.71 11.09
C GLY A 483 -11.67 -15.96 10.08
N ASN A 484 -12.97 -16.27 9.94
CA ASN A 484 -13.85 -15.49 9.07
C ASN A 484 -14.09 -14.11 9.70
N ARG A 485 -13.63 -13.04 9.06
CA ARG A 485 -13.75 -11.66 9.55
C ARG A 485 -14.82 -10.85 8.83
N THR A 486 -15.48 -11.43 7.82
CA THR A 486 -16.47 -10.71 7.01
C THR A 486 -17.64 -10.23 7.88
N PRO A 487 -17.99 -8.93 7.85
CA PRO A 487 -19.17 -8.42 8.54
C PRO A 487 -20.44 -9.06 8.00
N LEU A 488 -21.46 -9.14 8.84
CA LEU A 488 -22.75 -9.66 8.46
C LEU A 488 -23.75 -8.51 8.20
N PRO A 489 -24.69 -8.69 7.27
CA PRO A 489 -25.72 -7.69 7.03
C PRO A 489 -26.66 -7.57 8.25
N ALA A 490 -27.42 -6.47 8.29
CA ALA A 490 -28.46 -6.27 9.28
C ALA A 490 -29.45 -7.46 9.32
N GLY A 491 -29.89 -7.82 10.52
CA GLY A 491 -30.73 -8.98 10.80
C GLY A 491 -29.95 -10.29 10.96
N GLN A 492 -28.62 -10.25 10.97
CA GLN A 492 -27.79 -11.46 11.13
C GLN A 492 -26.74 -11.31 12.23
N LEU A 493 -26.46 -12.43 12.92
CA LEU A 493 -25.31 -12.57 13.83
C LEU A 493 -24.58 -13.88 13.56
N ALA A 494 -23.26 -13.84 13.72
CA ALA A 494 -22.50 -15.08 13.82
C ALA A 494 -22.80 -15.72 15.19
N LEU A 495 -22.80 -17.04 15.28
CA LEU A 495 -23.16 -17.77 16.49
C LEU A 495 -22.02 -18.72 16.89
N VAL A 496 -21.61 -18.62 18.15
CA VAL A 496 -20.92 -19.67 18.88
C VAL A 496 -21.91 -20.22 19.89
N SER A 497 -22.31 -21.48 19.68
CA SER A 497 -23.39 -22.07 20.47
C SER A 497 -22.98 -22.28 21.93
N ALA A 498 -23.79 -21.77 22.85
CA ALA A 498 -23.67 -21.98 24.29
C ALA A 498 -25.03 -22.48 24.82
N PRO A 499 -25.34 -23.79 24.68
CA PRO A 499 -26.66 -24.32 24.98
C PRO A 499 -27.00 -24.24 26.47
N LEU A 500 -28.24 -23.83 26.77
CA LEU A 500 -28.80 -23.82 28.11
C LEU A 500 -29.27 -25.22 28.52
N ALA A 501 -29.21 -25.51 29.83
CA ALA A 501 -29.74 -26.75 30.40
C ALA A 501 -31.26 -26.84 30.21
N ASN A 502 -31.97 -25.76 30.51
CA ASN A 502 -33.42 -25.63 30.35
C ASN A 502 -33.76 -24.44 29.45
N ALA A 503 -34.90 -24.51 28.77
CA ALA A 503 -35.42 -23.39 28.00
C ALA A 503 -35.69 -22.19 28.93
N ALA A 504 -35.13 -21.04 28.60
CA ALA A 504 -35.27 -19.83 29.41
C ALA A 504 -36.68 -19.24 29.30
N THR A 505 -37.25 -18.86 30.46
CA THR A 505 -38.50 -18.12 30.54
C THR A 505 -38.18 -16.66 30.90
N PRO A 506 -38.54 -15.68 30.06
CA PRO A 506 -38.27 -14.27 30.37
C PRO A 506 -38.84 -13.87 31.73
N GLY A 507 -38.02 -13.19 32.53
CA GLY A 507 -38.33 -12.71 33.88
C GLY A 507 -38.27 -13.76 34.99
N ARG A 508 -38.02 -15.05 34.68
CA ARG A 508 -37.93 -16.13 35.68
C ARG A 508 -36.58 -16.82 35.63
N LEU A 509 -35.77 -16.56 36.67
CA LEU A 509 -34.46 -17.19 36.85
C LEU A 509 -34.57 -18.72 36.98
N ASP A 510 -33.60 -19.42 36.41
CA ASP A 510 -33.46 -20.88 36.53
C ASP A 510 -32.01 -21.23 36.93
N PRO A 511 -31.77 -21.67 38.18
CA PRO A 511 -30.44 -22.07 38.65
C PRO A 511 -29.77 -23.16 37.80
N ALA A 512 -30.55 -24.02 37.12
CA ALA A 512 -30.00 -25.06 36.25
C ALA A 512 -29.21 -24.46 35.06
N ASN A 513 -29.47 -23.21 34.70
CA ASN A 513 -28.78 -22.50 33.62
C ASN A 513 -27.50 -21.79 34.07
N ALA A 514 -27.19 -21.73 35.37
CA ALA A 514 -26.02 -21.01 35.88
C ALA A 514 -24.70 -21.49 35.27
N ALA A 515 -24.51 -22.82 35.19
CA ALA A 515 -23.31 -23.42 34.60
C ALA A 515 -23.15 -23.07 33.11
N ALA A 516 -24.26 -23.06 32.35
CA ALA A 516 -24.24 -22.68 30.94
C ALA A 516 -23.89 -21.19 30.74
N THR A 517 -24.44 -20.30 31.59
CA THR A 517 -24.13 -18.86 31.58
C THR A 517 -22.65 -18.61 31.89
N LEU A 518 -22.07 -19.31 32.87
CA LEU A 518 -20.63 -19.22 33.17
C LEU A 518 -19.77 -19.77 32.03
N ASN A 519 -20.20 -20.86 31.39
CA ASN A 519 -19.49 -21.43 30.26
C ASN A 519 -19.50 -20.50 29.03
N MET A 520 -20.58 -19.76 28.79
CA MET A 520 -20.64 -18.71 27.77
C MET A 520 -19.59 -17.62 28.04
N LEU A 521 -19.49 -17.12 29.27
CA LEU A 521 -18.47 -16.12 29.64
C LEU A 521 -17.05 -16.67 29.47
N ARG A 522 -16.82 -17.92 29.90
CA ARG A 522 -15.54 -18.62 29.74
C ARG A 522 -15.16 -18.78 28.27
N THR A 523 -16.10 -19.19 27.42
CA THR A 523 -15.90 -19.32 25.97
C THR A 523 -15.47 -17.99 25.33
N ALA A 524 -16.07 -16.87 25.77
CA ALA A 524 -15.67 -15.54 25.32
C ALA A 524 -14.24 -15.20 25.75
N ALA A 525 -13.91 -15.42 27.02
CA ALA A 525 -12.60 -15.14 27.60
C ALA A 525 -11.49 -15.95 26.90
N GLU A 526 -11.67 -17.27 26.80
CA GLU A 526 -10.72 -18.16 26.15
C GLU A 526 -10.56 -17.82 24.67
N GLY A 527 -11.65 -17.46 23.99
CA GLY A 527 -11.61 -17.01 22.61
C GLY A 527 -10.81 -15.72 22.44
N ALA A 528 -10.95 -14.76 23.35
CA ALA A 528 -10.17 -13.52 23.31
C ALA A 528 -8.69 -13.77 23.64
N LEU A 529 -8.39 -14.60 24.64
CA LEU A 529 -7.01 -14.96 25.01
C LEU A 529 -6.27 -15.71 23.89
N GLN A 530 -7.00 -16.50 23.10
CA GLN A 530 -6.46 -17.25 21.97
C GLN A 530 -6.48 -16.45 20.65
N GLY A 531 -6.91 -15.19 20.66
CA GLY A 531 -7.01 -14.35 19.45
C GLY A 531 -8.12 -14.75 18.46
N ARG A 532 -9.09 -15.59 18.88
CA ARG A 532 -10.30 -15.92 18.10
C ARG A 532 -11.28 -14.75 18.05
N PHE A 533 -11.27 -13.91 19.10
CA PHE A 533 -12.02 -12.67 19.20
C PHE A 533 -11.05 -11.54 19.56
N ASP A 534 -11.24 -10.36 18.97
CA ASP A 534 -10.41 -9.19 19.26
C ASP A 534 -10.94 -8.43 20.49
N ALA A 535 -12.25 -8.48 20.73
CA ALA A 535 -12.91 -7.88 21.90
C ALA A 535 -14.09 -8.71 22.40
N ILE A 536 -14.49 -8.46 23.65
CA ILE A 536 -15.69 -9.01 24.30
C ILE A 536 -16.62 -7.86 24.69
N VAL A 537 -17.90 -8.00 24.35
CA VAL A 537 -18.98 -7.13 24.82
C VAL A 537 -19.99 -7.97 25.60
N THR A 538 -20.25 -7.59 26.84
CA THR A 538 -21.14 -8.38 27.71
C THR A 538 -22.48 -7.73 27.95
N ALA A 539 -23.56 -8.47 27.72
CA ALA A 539 -24.88 -8.16 28.27
C ALA A 539 -24.95 -8.49 29.78
N PRO A 540 -25.97 -8.01 30.51
CA PRO A 540 -26.06 -8.16 31.97
C PRO A 540 -26.22 -9.62 32.41
N VAL A 541 -25.65 -9.98 33.56
CA VAL A 541 -25.86 -11.29 34.23
C VAL A 541 -26.45 -11.09 35.63
N GLN A 542 -27.15 -12.11 36.14
CA GLN A 542 -27.73 -12.07 37.48
C GLN A 542 -26.79 -12.72 38.49
N LYS A 543 -26.07 -11.91 39.28
CA LYS A 543 -25.13 -12.43 40.30
C LYS A 543 -25.78 -13.42 41.26
N SER A 544 -27.00 -13.13 41.73
CA SER A 544 -27.73 -14.01 42.65
C SER A 544 -28.11 -15.38 42.06
N ALA A 545 -28.07 -15.55 40.74
CA ALA A 545 -28.32 -16.83 40.08
C ALA A 545 -27.02 -17.61 39.81
N LEU A 546 -25.88 -16.90 39.73
CA LEU A 546 -24.58 -17.48 39.40
C LEU A 546 -23.73 -17.79 40.63
N ASP A 547 -23.83 -16.97 41.67
CA ASP A 547 -23.03 -17.09 42.88
C ASP A 547 -23.55 -18.26 43.73
N SER A 548 -22.68 -19.25 43.94
CA SER A 548 -22.97 -20.45 44.73
C SER A 548 -21.72 -20.89 45.49
N SER A 549 -21.90 -21.68 46.55
CA SER A 549 -20.77 -22.23 47.32
C SER A 549 -19.83 -23.08 46.46
N ALA A 550 -20.34 -23.69 45.38
CA ALA A 550 -19.56 -24.51 44.45
C ALA A 550 -18.86 -23.68 43.37
N THR A 551 -19.43 -22.52 42.99
CA THR A 551 -18.87 -21.63 41.97
C THR A 551 -19.04 -20.17 42.41
N PRO A 552 -18.09 -19.61 43.17
CA PRO A 552 -18.15 -18.22 43.60
C PRO A 552 -18.13 -17.27 42.39
N PHE A 553 -19.05 -16.31 42.33
CA PHE A 553 -19.14 -15.32 41.27
C PHE A 553 -19.41 -13.92 41.80
N SER A 554 -18.37 -13.08 41.85
CA SER A 554 -18.47 -11.70 42.35
C SER A 554 -18.92 -10.71 41.27
N GLY A 555 -18.70 -11.02 39.99
CA GLY A 555 -19.03 -10.15 38.88
C GLY A 555 -18.25 -10.47 37.60
N HIS A 556 -18.62 -9.82 36.50
CA HIS A 556 -17.93 -9.98 35.22
C HIS A 556 -16.45 -9.59 35.30
N THR A 557 -16.16 -8.45 35.91
CA THR A 557 -14.80 -7.89 35.98
C THR A 557 -13.85 -8.87 36.67
N GLU A 558 -14.24 -9.37 37.84
CA GLU A 558 -13.47 -10.31 38.64
C GLU A 558 -13.34 -11.67 37.92
N PHE A 559 -14.41 -12.11 37.23
CA PHE A 559 -14.40 -13.36 36.46
C PHE A 559 -13.41 -13.32 35.29
N PHE A 560 -13.42 -12.26 34.48
CA PHE A 560 -12.48 -12.11 33.37
C PHE A 560 -11.05 -11.87 33.85
N GLN A 561 -10.86 -11.12 34.94
CA GLN A 561 -9.55 -10.92 35.56
C GLN A 561 -8.92 -12.26 35.96
N ALA A 562 -9.67 -13.12 36.66
CA ALA A 562 -9.21 -14.42 37.10
C ALA A 562 -8.84 -15.32 35.92
N LEU A 563 -9.68 -15.39 34.87
CA LEU A 563 -9.41 -16.19 33.68
C LEU A 563 -8.20 -15.69 32.87
N ALA A 564 -7.99 -14.37 32.84
CA ALA A 564 -6.86 -13.77 32.13
C ALA A 564 -5.55 -13.82 32.92
N GLY A 565 -5.55 -14.31 34.17
CA GLY A 565 -4.38 -14.26 35.05
C GLY A 565 -3.86 -12.84 35.28
N THR A 566 -4.75 -11.85 35.23
CA THR A 566 -4.37 -10.43 35.34
C THR A 566 -4.37 -10.01 36.80
N GLU A 567 -3.26 -9.43 37.28
CA GLU A 567 -3.11 -9.08 38.70
C GLU A 567 -4.11 -8.01 39.14
N HIS A 568 -4.35 -7.00 38.31
CA HIS A 568 -5.24 -5.89 38.64
C HIS A 568 -5.93 -5.31 37.41
N VAL A 569 -7.19 -4.94 37.57
CA VAL A 569 -8.02 -4.30 36.53
C VAL A 569 -8.66 -3.04 37.10
N VAL A 570 -8.92 -2.07 36.23
CA VAL A 570 -9.59 -0.82 36.62
C VAL A 570 -10.92 -0.73 35.89
N MET A 571 -11.99 -0.48 36.64
CA MET A 571 -13.29 -0.18 36.07
C MET A 571 -13.32 1.29 35.64
N MET A 572 -13.72 1.52 34.39
CA MET A 572 -13.94 2.85 33.85
C MET A 572 -15.29 2.90 33.16
N LEU A 573 -16.10 3.90 33.49
CA LEU A 573 -17.34 4.18 32.80
C LEU A 573 -17.08 5.27 31.76
N VAL A 574 -17.75 5.16 30.61
CA VAL A 574 -17.63 6.09 29.50
C VAL A 574 -19.02 6.56 29.11
N ALA A 575 -19.27 7.86 29.16
CA ALA A 575 -20.39 8.51 28.50
C ALA A 575 -19.92 9.03 27.14
N PRO A 576 -20.42 8.48 26.01
CA PRO A 576 -20.04 8.93 24.67
C PRO A 576 -20.22 10.44 24.50
N GLY A 577 -19.40 11.07 23.65
CA GLY A 577 -19.61 12.45 23.24
C GLY A 577 -20.85 12.58 22.34
N ASP A 578 -21.41 13.78 22.26
CA ASP A 578 -22.63 14.06 21.49
C ASP A 578 -22.43 15.18 20.44
N GLY A 579 -21.18 15.44 20.06
CA GLY A 579 -20.79 16.51 19.13
C GLY A 579 -20.69 17.89 19.78
N SER A 580 -21.40 18.12 20.89
CA SER A 580 -21.33 19.36 21.68
C SER A 580 -20.36 19.28 22.86
N ARG A 581 -20.08 18.06 23.34
CA ARG A 581 -19.09 17.78 24.38
C ARG A 581 -18.18 16.59 24.01
N PRO A 582 -16.92 16.57 24.49
CA PRO A 582 -16.08 15.39 24.41
C PRO A 582 -16.67 14.22 25.23
N PRO A 583 -16.24 12.98 24.97
CA PRO A 583 -16.60 11.84 25.80
C PRO A 583 -16.11 12.04 27.24
N LEU A 584 -16.96 11.71 28.20
CA LEU A 584 -16.62 11.73 29.63
C LEU A 584 -16.22 10.33 30.05
N ARG A 585 -14.99 10.17 30.57
CA ARG A 585 -14.46 8.91 31.08
C ARG A 585 -14.18 9.04 32.57
N VAL A 586 -14.74 8.15 33.37
CA VAL A 586 -14.58 8.15 34.84
C VAL A 586 -14.13 6.76 35.27
N ALA A 587 -12.87 6.66 35.67
CA ALA A 587 -12.31 5.49 36.34
C ALA A 587 -12.56 5.57 37.85
N LEU A 588 -12.59 4.41 38.50
CA LEU A 588 -12.86 4.30 39.93
C LEU A 588 -11.68 3.65 40.65
N ALA A 589 -11.15 4.30 41.69
CA ALA A 589 -10.14 3.72 42.57
C ALA A 589 -10.73 2.57 43.42
N THR A 590 -11.99 2.71 43.82
CA THR A 590 -12.77 1.66 44.51
C THR A 590 -14.10 1.43 43.79
N THR A 591 -14.53 0.18 43.68
CA THR A 591 -15.75 -0.21 42.96
C THR A 591 -16.94 -0.37 43.92
N HIS A 592 -17.45 -1.59 44.11
CA HIS A 592 -18.64 -1.86 44.92
C HIS A 592 -18.28 -2.09 46.40
N LEU A 593 -17.76 -1.05 47.07
CA LEU A 593 -17.54 -1.07 48.52
C LEU A 593 -18.63 -0.30 49.28
N PRO A 594 -18.99 -0.71 50.51
CA PRO A 594 -19.75 0.15 51.42
C PRO A 594 -19.01 1.46 51.68
N LEU A 595 -19.72 2.61 51.65
CA LEU A 595 -19.10 3.94 51.78
C LEU A 595 -18.18 4.08 53.01
N ARG A 596 -18.56 3.45 54.14
CA ARG A 596 -17.78 3.46 55.38
C ARG A 596 -16.37 2.85 55.26
N ALA A 597 -16.15 2.01 54.25
CA ALA A 597 -14.89 1.30 54.03
C ALA A 597 -14.01 1.97 52.96
N VAL A 598 -14.51 3.05 52.33
CA VAL A 598 -13.79 3.72 51.24
C VAL A 598 -12.51 4.38 51.75
N ALA A 599 -12.59 5.14 52.85
CA ALA A 599 -11.44 5.90 53.34
C ALA A 599 -10.22 5.01 53.63
N ASP A 600 -10.44 3.89 54.34
CA ASP A 600 -9.38 2.92 54.64
C ASP A 600 -8.86 2.19 53.39
N ALA A 601 -9.67 2.08 52.33
CA ALA A 601 -9.28 1.41 51.09
C ALA A 601 -8.40 2.29 50.17
N ILE A 602 -8.33 3.60 50.40
CA ILE A 602 -7.45 4.51 49.64
C ILE A 602 -6.04 4.44 50.21
N GLU A 603 -5.32 3.41 49.82
CA GLU A 603 -3.91 3.21 50.17
C GLU A 603 -2.96 3.60 49.02
N PRO A 604 -1.73 4.07 49.33
CA PRO A 604 -0.78 4.52 48.30
C PRO A 604 -0.51 3.48 47.21
N VAL A 605 -0.32 2.22 47.59
CA VAL A 605 0.03 1.12 46.66
C VAL A 605 -1.16 0.77 45.75
N ALA A 606 -2.37 0.72 46.31
CA ALA A 606 -3.57 0.41 45.55
C ALA A 606 -3.91 1.55 44.56
N LEU A 607 -3.82 2.80 45.03
CA LEU A 607 -4.07 3.98 44.21
C LEU A 607 -3.04 4.13 43.08
N GLU A 608 -1.75 3.86 43.35
CA GLU A 608 -0.71 3.86 42.33
C GLU A 608 -1.00 2.83 41.24
N ARG A 609 -1.35 1.61 41.65
CA ARG A 609 -1.67 0.52 40.71
C ARG A 609 -2.85 0.90 39.82
N CYS A 610 -3.89 1.50 40.40
CA CYS A 610 -5.05 2.00 39.67
C CYS A 610 -4.64 3.07 38.65
N LEU A 611 -3.85 4.08 39.06
CA LEU A 611 -3.39 5.15 38.18
C LEU A 611 -2.54 4.64 37.01
N ARG A 612 -1.63 3.69 37.27
CA ARG A 612 -0.79 3.10 36.22
C ARG A 612 -1.60 2.28 35.23
N VAL A 613 -2.57 1.48 35.69
CA VAL A 613 -3.47 0.72 34.81
C VAL A 613 -4.35 1.66 33.99
N LEU A 614 -4.88 2.73 34.59
CA LEU A 614 -5.63 3.76 33.87
C LEU A 614 -4.78 4.45 32.80
N HIS A 615 -3.60 4.94 33.16
CA HIS A 615 -2.69 5.61 32.25
C HIS A 615 -2.30 4.70 31.07
N HIS A 616 -1.83 3.49 31.35
CA HIS A 616 -1.49 2.52 30.30
C HIS A 616 -2.70 2.11 29.46
N GLY A 617 -3.88 1.99 30.07
CA GLY A 617 -5.14 1.73 29.36
C GLY A 617 -5.49 2.86 28.38
N LEU A 618 -5.34 4.12 28.77
CA LEU A 618 -5.58 5.27 27.88
C LEU A 618 -4.56 5.33 26.73
N GLN A 619 -3.29 4.99 26.99
CA GLN A 619 -2.28 4.88 25.94
C GLN A 619 -2.62 3.74 24.96
N ARG A 620 -2.79 2.53 25.48
CA ARG A 620 -2.95 1.31 24.68
C ARG A 620 -4.31 1.23 23.99
N ASP A 621 -5.39 1.51 24.73
CA ASP A 621 -6.75 1.23 24.30
C ASP A 621 -7.45 2.47 23.71
N TYR A 622 -6.88 3.66 23.88
CA TYR A 622 -7.43 4.91 23.35
C TYR A 622 -6.44 5.67 22.44
N GLY A 623 -5.19 5.20 22.32
CA GLY A 623 -4.18 5.80 21.44
C GLY A 623 -3.68 7.16 21.93
N ILE A 624 -3.86 7.48 23.21
CA ILE A 624 -3.51 8.79 23.78
C ILE A 624 -2.07 8.73 24.26
N ALA A 625 -1.12 9.30 23.50
CA ALA A 625 0.31 9.18 23.79
C ALA A 625 0.69 9.67 25.20
N SER A 626 0.12 10.81 25.63
CA SER A 626 0.37 11.43 26.94
C SER A 626 -0.97 11.73 27.65
N PRO A 627 -1.59 10.74 28.33
CA PRO A 627 -2.90 10.91 28.95
C PRO A 627 -2.90 11.96 30.07
N ARG A 628 -3.84 12.91 30.00
CA ARG A 628 -4.13 13.89 31.05
C ARG A 628 -5.24 13.35 31.94
N ILE A 629 -4.90 13.00 33.19
CA ILE A 629 -5.82 12.39 34.15
C ILE A 629 -6.13 13.37 35.28
N ALA A 630 -7.40 13.72 35.45
CA ALA A 630 -7.86 14.51 36.59
C ALA A 630 -8.20 13.57 37.76
N VAL A 631 -7.51 13.70 38.88
CA VAL A 631 -7.66 12.87 40.07
C VAL A 631 -8.46 13.63 41.12
N LEU A 632 -9.55 13.04 41.59
CA LEU A 632 -10.39 13.65 42.62
C LEU A 632 -9.78 13.44 44.01
N GLY A 633 -10.02 14.38 44.92
CA GLY A 633 -9.82 14.12 46.36
C GLY A 633 -10.81 13.07 46.86
N LEU A 634 -10.49 12.40 47.95
CA LEU A 634 -11.41 11.53 48.67
C LEU A 634 -12.47 12.37 49.41
N ASN A 635 -12.00 13.41 50.09
CA ASN A 635 -12.80 14.27 50.94
C ASN A 635 -13.48 15.40 50.15
N PRO A 636 -14.60 15.95 50.66
CA PRO A 636 -15.14 17.18 50.11
C PRO A 636 -14.06 18.27 50.11
N HIS A 637 -14.07 19.12 49.07
CA HIS A 637 -13.07 20.16 48.88
C HIS A 637 -11.62 19.63 48.80
N ALA A 638 -11.44 18.34 48.51
CA ALA A 638 -10.14 17.67 48.55
C ALA A 638 -9.40 17.87 49.89
N GLY A 639 -10.15 17.79 50.99
CA GLY A 639 -9.60 17.83 52.35
C GLY A 639 -9.41 19.24 52.93
N GLU A 640 -9.60 20.30 52.14
CA GLU A 640 -9.47 21.72 52.58
C GLU A 640 -8.19 21.95 53.41
N ASP A 641 -7.03 21.70 52.82
CA ASP A 641 -5.72 21.78 53.51
C ASP A 641 -5.67 21.00 54.84
N GLY A 642 -6.39 19.87 54.92
CA GLY A 642 -6.37 18.95 56.06
C GLY A 642 -7.46 19.21 57.09
N HIS A 643 -8.27 20.25 56.90
CA HIS A 643 -9.36 20.59 57.80
C HIS A 643 -10.59 19.66 57.65
N LEU A 644 -10.76 19.03 56.49
CA LEU A 644 -11.87 18.12 56.17
C LEU A 644 -11.39 16.69 55.86
N GLY A 645 -10.36 16.23 56.57
CA GLY A 645 -9.71 14.94 56.33
C GLY A 645 -8.27 15.13 55.83
N ASP A 646 -7.40 14.18 56.11
CA ASP A 646 -5.95 14.28 55.86
C ASP A 646 -5.43 13.34 54.76
N GLU A 647 -6.31 12.53 54.18
CA GLU A 647 -5.97 11.51 53.19
C GLU A 647 -5.34 12.10 51.93
N GLU A 648 -5.74 13.31 51.53
CA GLU A 648 -5.10 14.03 50.44
C GLU A 648 -3.63 14.33 50.73
N GLN A 649 -3.30 14.82 51.93
CA GLN A 649 -1.93 15.17 52.29
C GLN A 649 -1.09 13.94 52.59
N ARG A 650 -1.69 12.93 53.21
CA ARG A 650 -0.99 11.74 53.69
C ARG A 650 -0.77 10.71 52.57
N VAL A 651 -1.70 10.61 51.63
CA VAL A 651 -1.70 9.54 50.61
C VAL A 651 -1.73 10.10 49.19
N ILE A 652 -2.75 10.89 48.84
CA ILE A 652 -3.06 11.19 47.42
C ILE A 652 -2.02 12.16 46.83
N ALA A 653 -1.85 13.36 47.40
CA ALA A 653 -0.97 14.39 46.86
C ALA A 653 0.51 13.96 46.80
N PRO A 654 1.10 13.30 47.82
CA PRO A 654 2.47 12.78 47.73
C PRO A 654 2.63 11.76 46.59
N LEU A 655 1.64 10.87 46.41
CA LEU A 655 1.65 9.90 45.32
C LEU A 655 1.58 10.58 43.96
N LEU A 656 0.68 11.55 43.77
CA LEU A 656 0.55 12.28 42.52
C LEU A 656 1.82 13.06 42.19
N GLN A 657 2.46 13.69 43.18
CA GLN A 657 3.74 14.39 42.99
C GLN A 657 4.83 13.45 42.50
N ARG A 658 4.95 12.25 43.10
CA ARG A 658 5.91 11.24 42.66
C ARG A 658 5.64 10.79 41.22
N LEU A 659 4.39 10.45 40.88
CA LEU A 659 4.04 10.00 39.55
C LEU A 659 4.20 11.09 38.47
N ARG A 660 3.98 12.37 38.83
CA ARG A 660 4.31 13.51 37.95
C ARG A 660 5.81 13.59 37.67
N ALA A 661 6.66 13.35 38.67
CA ALA A 661 8.10 13.32 38.48
C ALA A 661 8.56 12.18 37.55
N GLU A 662 7.76 11.12 37.42
CA GLU A 662 7.95 10.05 36.44
C GLU A 662 7.38 10.37 35.05
N GLY A 663 6.77 11.54 34.85
CA GLY A 663 6.26 12.01 33.56
C GLY A 663 4.75 11.87 33.34
N LEU A 664 3.98 11.39 34.33
CA LEU A 664 2.52 11.28 34.19
C LEU A 664 1.86 12.67 34.33
N LEU A 665 0.94 12.98 33.41
CA LEU A 665 0.16 14.22 33.44
C LEU A 665 -1.07 14.06 34.33
N LEU A 666 -0.88 14.26 35.63
CA LEU A 666 -1.94 14.14 36.63
C LEU A 666 -2.36 15.54 37.14
N ASP A 667 -3.64 15.89 37.08
CA ASP A 667 -4.20 17.11 37.69
C ASP A 667 -4.95 16.73 38.98
N GLY A 668 -4.69 17.42 40.10
CA GLY A 668 -5.31 17.13 41.40
C GLY A 668 -4.37 16.89 42.60
N PRO A 669 -4.90 16.46 43.76
CA PRO A 669 -6.30 16.09 43.98
C PRO A 669 -7.26 17.29 43.82
N LEU A 670 -8.38 17.09 43.13
CA LEU A 670 -9.38 18.13 42.86
C LEU A 670 -10.66 17.89 43.66
N PRO A 671 -11.36 18.95 44.13
CA PRO A 671 -12.71 18.82 44.66
C PRO A 671 -13.67 18.25 43.59
N ALA A 672 -14.39 17.18 43.93
CA ALA A 672 -15.24 16.47 42.98
C ALA A 672 -16.36 17.35 42.37
N ASP A 673 -16.93 18.25 43.17
CA ASP A 673 -17.99 19.18 42.79
C ASP A 673 -17.56 20.26 41.80
N THR A 674 -16.26 20.58 41.73
CA THR A 674 -15.69 21.57 40.80
C THR A 674 -14.87 20.94 39.67
N ALA A 675 -14.63 19.63 39.71
CA ALA A 675 -13.84 18.92 38.71
C ALA A 675 -14.58 18.75 37.37
N PHE A 676 -15.89 18.46 37.40
CA PHE A 676 -16.68 18.13 36.22
C PHE A 676 -17.28 19.36 35.50
N THR A 677 -16.43 20.32 35.14
CA THR A 677 -16.86 21.51 34.37
C THR A 677 -16.61 21.34 32.87
N PRO A 678 -17.40 21.98 31.99
CA PRO A 678 -17.18 21.92 30.54
C PRO A 678 -15.76 22.28 30.10
N ARG A 679 -15.15 23.28 30.76
CA ARG A 679 -13.78 23.71 30.46
C ARG A 679 -12.76 22.62 30.79
N ARG A 680 -12.88 21.96 31.96
CA ARG A 680 -11.97 20.88 32.35
C ARG A 680 -12.15 19.63 31.49
N LEU A 681 -13.38 19.33 31.06
CA LEU A 681 -13.68 18.19 30.19
C LEU A 681 -12.94 18.23 28.84
N VAL A 682 -12.65 19.42 28.31
CA VAL A 682 -11.89 19.58 27.05
C VAL A 682 -10.41 19.22 27.23
N ASP A 683 -9.85 19.49 28.41
CA ASP A 683 -8.44 19.29 28.71
C ASP A 683 -8.12 17.99 29.47
N THR A 684 -9.13 17.14 29.68
CA THR A 684 -9.01 15.92 30.49
C THR A 684 -9.39 14.69 29.67
N ASP A 685 -8.52 13.69 29.63
CA ASP A 685 -8.77 12.44 28.91
C ASP A 685 -9.60 11.46 29.73
N ALA A 686 -9.36 11.43 31.05
CA ALA A 686 -10.14 10.68 32.03
C ALA A 686 -10.09 11.30 33.43
N PHE A 687 -11.14 11.06 34.20
CA PHE A 687 -11.20 11.36 35.62
C PHE A 687 -10.96 10.08 36.43
N LEU A 688 -10.24 10.18 37.55
CA LEU A 688 -10.16 9.13 38.55
C LEU A 688 -10.92 9.57 39.81
N ALA A 689 -12.08 8.98 40.03
CA ALA A 689 -12.84 9.14 41.26
C ALA A 689 -12.38 8.13 42.32
N MET A 690 -12.39 8.53 43.58
CA MET A 690 -11.96 7.67 44.69
C MET A 690 -12.98 6.56 44.98
N TYR A 691 -14.27 6.81 44.72
CA TYR A 691 -15.35 5.84 44.91
C TYR A 691 -16.49 6.01 43.90
N HIS A 692 -17.33 4.98 43.82
CA HIS A 692 -18.42 4.84 42.84
C HIS A 692 -19.33 6.08 42.75
N ASP A 693 -19.96 6.48 43.85
CA ASP A 693 -20.96 7.55 43.86
C ASP A 693 -20.36 8.96 43.75
N GLN A 694 -19.02 9.10 43.75
CA GLN A 694 -18.36 10.38 43.55
C GLN A 694 -18.38 10.83 42.07
N GLY A 695 -18.20 9.88 41.16
CA GLY A 695 -18.05 10.18 39.73
C GLY A 695 -19.20 9.69 38.85
N LEU A 696 -19.84 8.58 39.22
CA LEU A 696 -20.87 7.98 38.37
C LEU A 696 -22.17 8.78 38.26
N PRO A 697 -22.66 9.52 39.27
CA PRO A 697 -23.87 10.35 39.10
C PRO A 697 -23.74 11.37 37.95
N VAL A 698 -22.60 12.06 37.87
CA VAL A 698 -22.31 13.00 36.78
C VAL A 698 -22.23 12.28 35.43
N LEU A 699 -21.57 11.11 35.41
CA LEU A 699 -21.45 10.32 34.18
C LEU A 699 -22.79 9.81 33.67
N LYS A 700 -23.64 9.28 34.55
CA LYS A 700 -24.98 8.78 34.20
C LYS A 700 -25.87 9.92 33.71
N PHE A 701 -25.78 11.08 34.34
CA PHE A 701 -26.45 12.29 33.89
C PHE A 701 -26.01 12.69 32.47
N ALA A 702 -24.71 12.67 32.19
CA ALA A 702 -24.19 12.98 30.86
C ALA A 702 -24.52 11.90 29.81
N GLY A 703 -24.56 10.63 30.20
CA GLY A 703 -24.66 9.49 29.31
C GLY A 703 -26.06 9.13 28.82
N PHE A 704 -27.14 9.56 29.50
CA PHE A 704 -28.55 9.33 29.12
C PHE A 704 -28.84 7.92 28.56
N GLY A 705 -28.43 6.86 29.28
CA GLY A 705 -28.67 5.46 28.87
C GLY A 705 -27.70 4.90 27.82
N ARG A 706 -26.69 5.67 27.40
CA ARG A 706 -25.62 5.24 26.48
C ARG A 706 -24.26 5.04 27.16
N ALA A 707 -24.23 5.02 28.49
CA ALA A 707 -22.98 4.81 29.20
C ALA A 707 -22.49 3.36 29.05
N VAL A 708 -21.18 3.22 29.01
CA VAL A 708 -20.44 1.99 28.73
C VAL A 708 -19.51 1.70 29.89
N ASN A 709 -19.53 0.47 30.40
CA ASN A 709 -18.55 -0.01 31.37
C ASN A 709 -17.38 -0.68 30.63
N VAL A 710 -16.16 -0.20 30.89
CA VAL A 710 -14.90 -0.66 30.31
C VAL A 710 -14.04 -1.25 31.41
N THR A 711 -13.43 -2.41 31.14
CA THR A 711 -12.47 -3.04 32.06
C THR A 711 -11.05 -2.88 31.50
N LEU A 712 -10.30 -1.94 32.08
CA LEU A 712 -8.90 -1.69 31.74
C LEU A 712 -7.98 -2.69 32.46
N GLY A 713 -6.80 -2.92 31.90
CA GLY A 713 -5.79 -3.84 32.45
C GLY A 713 -5.83 -5.25 31.87
N LEU A 714 -6.97 -5.69 31.33
CA LEU A 714 -7.07 -6.98 30.64
C LEU A 714 -6.20 -7.00 29.36
N PRO A 715 -5.71 -8.18 28.92
CA PRO A 715 -4.93 -8.32 27.68
C PRO A 715 -5.77 -8.08 26.42
N PHE A 716 -7.10 -8.26 26.51
CA PHE A 716 -8.08 -8.00 25.44
C PHE A 716 -8.98 -6.82 25.80
N VAL A 717 -9.69 -6.28 24.79
CA VAL A 717 -10.71 -5.24 25.01
C VAL A 717 -11.97 -5.88 25.58
N ARG A 718 -12.49 -5.34 26.69
CA ARG A 718 -13.80 -5.73 27.23
C ARG A 718 -14.64 -4.51 27.55
N THR A 719 -15.82 -4.44 26.94
CA THR A 719 -16.85 -3.45 27.26
C THR A 719 -18.15 -4.14 27.70
N SER A 720 -19.05 -3.38 28.29
CA SER A 720 -20.30 -3.86 28.85
C SER A 720 -21.32 -2.74 28.91
N VAL A 721 -22.59 -3.12 28.95
CA VAL A 721 -23.65 -2.20 29.34
C VAL A 721 -23.51 -1.79 30.81
N ASP A 722 -24.15 -0.68 31.18
CA ASP A 722 -24.11 -0.13 32.55
C ASP A 722 -25.31 -0.50 33.44
N HIS A 723 -26.30 -1.20 32.87
CA HIS A 723 -27.56 -1.54 33.52
C HIS A 723 -27.64 -3.03 33.90
N GLY A 724 -28.61 -3.37 34.75
CA GLY A 724 -28.87 -4.74 35.18
C GLY A 724 -29.66 -5.58 34.18
N THR A 725 -30.06 -6.78 34.62
CA THR A 725 -30.79 -7.80 33.84
C THR A 725 -32.24 -7.45 33.54
N ALA A 726 -32.83 -6.51 34.30
CA ALA A 726 -34.19 -5.99 34.14
C ALA A 726 -35.24 -7.11 33.93
N LEU A 727 -35.26 -8.09 34.84
CA LEU A 727 -36.10 -9.28 34.77
C LEU A 727 -37.60 -8.94 34.65
N ASP A 728 -38.04 -7.84 35.24
CA ASP A 728 -39.42 -7.37 35.24
C ASP A 728 -39.93 -6.99 33.84
N ILE A 729 -39.06 -6.49 32.96
CA ILE A 729 -39.38 -6.10 31.58
C ILE A 729 -38.95 -7.12 30.52
N ALA A 730 -38.20 -8.14 30.91
CA ALA A 730 -37.73 -9.18 29.99
C ALA A 730 -38.91 -9.87 29.27
N GLY A 731 -38.82 -9.98 27.94
CA GLY A 731 -39.88 -10.59 27.12
C GLY A 731 -40.98 -9.62 26.70
N ARG A 732 -40.96 -8.36 27.19
CA ARG A 732 -42.00 -7.35 26.89
C ARG A 732 -41.63 -6.42 25.73
N GLY A 733 -40.40 -6.54 25.21
CA GLY A 733 -39.91 -5.69 24.13
C GLY A 733 -39.66 -4.23 24.50
N GLN A 734 -39.55 -3.90 25.79
CA GLN A 734 -39.32 -2.53 26.28
C GLN A 734 -37.83 -2.19 26.48
N ALA A 735 -36.93 -3.18 26.34
CA ALA A 735 -35.50 -2.99 26.54
C ALA A 735 -34.87 -2.08 25.47
N ASP A 736 -34.16 -1.03 25.90
CA ASP A 736 -33.43 -0.09 25.04
C ASP A 736 -32.03 -0.63 24.70
N PRO A 737 -31.67 -0.80 23.41
CA PRO A 737 -30.33 -1.24 23.00
C PRO A 737 -29.25 -0.17 23.09
N GLY A 738 -29.57 1.08 23.46
CA GLY A 738 -28.64 2.22 23.47
C GLY A 738 -27.29 1.96 24.14
N SER A 739 -27.28 1.43 25.37
CA SER A 739 -26.04 1.11 26.10
C SER A 739 -25.24 -0.02 25.43
N LEU A 740 -25.91 -1.04 24.88
CA LEU A 740 -25.23 -2.17 24.20
C LEU A 740 -24.61 -1.72 22.87
N VAL A 741 -25.34 -0.93 22.09
CA VAL A 741 -24.86 -0.31 20.84
C VAL A 741 -23.66 0.59 21.13
N ALA A 742 -23.72 1.39 22.20
CA ALA A 742 -22.60 2.21 22.64
C ALA A 742 -21.40 1.34 23.05
N ALA A 743 -21.63 0.24 23.77
CA ALA A 743 -20.56 -0.67 24.21
C ALA A 743 -19.86 -1.37 23.03
N LEU A 744 -20.61 -1.78 22.01
CA LEU A 744 -20.09 -2.34 20.76
C LEU A 744 -19.25 -1.31 19.99
N THR A 745 -19.78 -0.09 19.88
CA THR A 745 -19.10 1.01 19.20
C THR A 745 -17.80 1.40 19.91
N GLU A 746 -17.83 1.47 21.24
CA GLU A 746 -16.65 1.76 22.06
C GLU A 746 -15.61 0.64 21.95
N ALA A 747 -16.01 -0.63 21.94
CA ALA A 747 -15.09 -1.75 21.73
C ALA A 747 -14.37 -1.65 20.37
N ALA A 748 -15.11 -1.39 19.28
CA ALA A 748 -14.52 -1.19 17.96
C ALA A 748 -13.53 -0.01 17.94
N ARG A 749 -13.90 1.12 18.55
CA ARG A 749 -13.02 2.30 18.66
C ARG A 749 -11.73 1.99 19.42
N MET A 750 -11.81 1.22 20.51
CA MET A 750 -10.62 0.79 21.25
C MET A 750 -9.72 -0.13 20.44
N LEU A 751 -10.29 -1.01 19.63
CA LEU A 751 -9.53 -1.89 18.73
C LEU A 751 -8.84 -1.11 17.61
N ASP A 752 -9.51 -0.13 17.02
CA ASP A 752 -8.91 0.74 16.00
C ASP A 752 -7.70 1.51 16.56
N ALA A 753 -7.80 2.02 17.79
CA ALA A 753 -6.69 2.68 18.47
C ALA A 753 -5.50 1.73 18.70
N ARG A 754 -5.75 0.49 19.12
CA ARG A 754 -4.70 -0.53 19.28
C ARG A 754 -4.01 -0.88 17.96
N ALA A 755 -4.74 -0.88 16.84
CA ALA A 755 -4.19 -1.17 15.52
C ALA A 755 -3.35 0.00 14.96
N GLY A 756 -3.65 1.24 15.34
CA GLY A 756 -2.86 2.41 14.95
C GLY A 756 -1.53 2.54 15.70
N ALA A 757 -1.45 2.03 16.94
CA ALA A 757 -0.26 2.05 17.78
C ALA A 757 0.76 0.92 17.47
N ARG A 758 0.38 -0.03 16.60
CA ARG A 758 1.25 -1.09 16.04
C ARG A 758 1.62 -0.76 14.60
#